data_AF-A0A7G9NU96-F1
#
_entry.id   AF-A0A7G9NU96-F1
#
_cell.length_a   1.000
_cell.length_b   1.000
_cell.length_c   1.000
_cell.angle_alpha   90.00
_cell.angle_beta   90.00
_cell.angle_gamma   90.00
#
_symmetry.space_group_name_H-M   'P 1'
#
loop_
_entity.id
_entity.type
_entity.pdbx_description
1 polymer ?
#
loop_
_entity_poly.entity_id
_entity_poly.type
_entity_poly.pdbx_seq_one_letter_code
_entity_poly.pdbx_strand_id
1 'polypeptide(L)'
;MIERVVVKSEASFGPDEQVLDGLAKYNFIFGTNGSGKTTISRIVANASDYPHCSVVWQGGQPLKTIVYNRDFVERSFDQSPQLKGIFTLGEESKEVTEKIATAKSELDELADEVKKLTATLKGEGERGGKEVELKQLESEFEEECWAIKQKLDADFQGAFVGVRNSKEAFKQRMLREAESNNADLKSIDDLKARASSIFDANHDKVAEVESIKFESLTNLEGAAILRKKVIGSSDVDIADLIQRLGNSDWVKQGLAFYDPEEGTCPFCQQATPDSFAASLNKYFDETFESDLNEINRSRTVYAESVSFCQQYFERILQSPAKFLDVEKLRTLIELFQAKTTSNQQHLKRKQVEPSLVITLEPLGELCSQIEALVEVANTNIRQHNRMVDNLAEEKQVLTNEVWRYVLDQEIDVPLALFLKKRVGLTTAIENLNIQIDNKEARRRAKQSEIRELEKVTTSIQPTVDGVNSILQSFGFRNFQLAQVKQSRFYKIVRNDGSDAKTTLSEGERNFVAFLYFYHLLKGSESESGMTTDRVIVFDDPVSSFDSDVLFIVSALIRGLMEDMRSGNSHVKQVFVLTHNVYFHREVTFNQRRPNGGKLREETFWTVRKLEVGSTCESHGDNPIKTSYECLWMELKRGPVGSITIQNTMRRILEGYFTVLGNLDRDAICEHFEGREKLVCQSLFSWVNAGSHITGDDIFVSVDGTSVETYLSVFKQIFIRTQHGAHYEMMMGDTASEGTP
;
A
#
# COMPACT_ATOMS: atom_id res chain seq x y z
N MET A 1 7.77 -10.20 -19.96
CA MET A 1 7.36 -11.59 -20.27
C MET A 1 7.15 -12.33 -18.96
N ILE A 2 6.47 -13.47 -18.96
CA ILE A 2 6.36 -14.34 -17.80
C ILE A 2 7.66 -15.15 -17.68
N GLU A 3 8.29 -15.10 -16.51
CA GLU A 3 9.53 -15.83 -16.21
C GLU A 3 9.23 -17.15 -15.50
N ARG A 4 8.27 -17.12 -14.57
CA ARG A 4 7.90 -18.27 -13.73
C ARG A 4 6.40 -18.33 -13.50
N VAL A 5 5.84 -19.54 -13.58
CA VAL A 5 4.45 -19.85 -13.17
C VAL A 5 4.48 -20.87 -12.05
N VAL A 6 3.81 -20.55 -10.95
CA VAL A 6 3.66 -21.42 -9.78
C VAL A 6 2.21 -21.88 -9.69
N VAL A 7 2.02 -23.21 -9.61
CA VAL A 7 0.71 -23.84 -9.50
C VAL A 7 0.67 -24.73 -8.26
N LYS A 8 -0.36 -24.56 -7.44
CA LYS A 8 -0.51 -25.30 -6.18
C LYS A 8 -1.99 -25.39 -5.78
N SER A 9 -2.41 -26.56 -5.30
CA SER A 9 -3.73 -26.79 -4.68
C SER A 9 -4.92 -26.34 -5.55
N GLU A 10 -4.84 -26.56 -6.87
CA GLU A 10 -5.86 -26.12 -7.81
C GLU A 10 -6.21 -27.23 -8.82
N ALA A 11 -7.51 -27.53 -8.94
CA ALA A 11 -8.05 -28.58 -9.81
C ALA A 11 -7.31 -29.94 -9.68
N SER A 12 -6.47 -30.30 -10.65
CA SER A 12 -5.71 -31.56 -10.65
C SER A 12 -4.35 -31.48 -9.95
N PHE A 13 -3.91 -30.28 -9.54
CA PHE A 13 -2.66 -30.07 -8.82
C PHE A 13 -2.84 -30.25 -7.31
N GLY A 14 -1.97 -31.08 -6.72
CA GLY A 14 -2.00 -31.39 -5.28
C GLY A 14 -1.46 -30.27 -4.39
N PRO A 15 -1.22 -30.56 -3.10
CA PRO A 15 -0.66 -29.59 -2.16
C PRO A 15 0.80 -29.24 -2.44
N ASP A 16 1.52 -30.06 -3.20
CA ASP A 16 2.92 -29.81 -3.57
C ASP A 16 3.02 -28.74 -4.66
N GLU A 17 3.92 -27.78 -4.46
CA GLU A 17 4.15 -26.69 -5.41
C GLU A 17 4.77 -27.22 -6.70
N GLN A 18 4.12 -26.95 -7.84
CA GLN A 18 4.65 -27.20 -9.17
C GLN A 18 5.08 -25.89 -9.81
N VAL A 19 6.29 -25.87 -10.37
CA VAL A 19 6.90 -24.65 -10.88
C VAL A 19 7.34 -24.84 -12.34
N LEU A 20 6.82 -23.98 -13.22
CA LEU A 20 7.37 -23.79 -14.56
C LEU A 20 8.31 -22.58 -14.51
N ASP A 21 9.61 -22.83 -14.41
CA ASP A 21 10.65 -21.79 -14.28
C ASP A 21 11.52 -21.68 -15.54
N GLY A 22 12.11 -20.51 -15.78
CA GLY A 22 12.94 -20.27 -16.96
C GLY A 22 12.16 -20.27 -18.27
N LEU A 23 10.92 -19.77 -18.24
CA LEU A 23 10.05 -19.67 -19.41
C LEU A 23 10.67 -18.72 -20.46
N ALA A 24 10.59 -19.13 -21.73
CA ALA A 24 11.18 -18.40 -22.85
C ALA A 24 10.08 -17.74 -23.72
N LYS A 25 10.43 -17.27 -24.92
CA LYS A 25 9.47 -16.67 -25.86
C LYS A 25 8.43 -17.68 -26.34
N TYR A 26 8.84 -18.93 -26.56
CA TYR A 26 7.97 -20.02 -27.03
C TYR A 26 7.98 -21.15 -26.01
N ASN A 27 6.82 -21.49 -25.44
CA ASN A 27 6.72 -22.51 -24.40
C ASN A 27 5.74 -23.59 -24.85
N PHE A 28 6.26 -24.79 -25.11
CA PHE A 28 5.46 -25.94 -25.56
C PHE A 28 5.22 -26.89 -24.40
N ILE A 29 3.96 -27.11 -24.07
CA ILE A 29 3.55 -27.91 -22.91
C ILE A 29 2.68 -29.08 -23.40
N PHE A 30 3.22 -30.29 -23.29
CA PHE A 30 2.50 -31.50 -23.66
C PHE A 30 1.88 -32.16 -22.42
N GLY A 31 0.70 -32.75 -22.53
CA GLY A 31 0.14 -33.54 -21.43
C GLY A 31 -1.13 -34.27 -21.82
N THR A 32 -1.43 -35.38 -21.16
CA THR A 32 -2.63 -36.17 -21.41
C THR A 32 -3.91 -35.43 -21.00
N ASN A 33 -5.07 -35.93 -21.44
CA ASN A 33 -6.36 -35.35 -21.05
C ASN A 33 -6.56 -35.42 -19.54
N GLY A 34 -7.03 -34.32 -18.95
CA GLY A 34 -7.20 -34.19 -17.50
C GLY A 34 -5.91 -34.04 -16.69
N SER A 35 -4.76 -33.74 -17.32
CA SER A 35 -3.50 -33.54 -16.61
C SER A 35 -3.32 -32.15 -15.98
N GLY A 36 -4.22 -31.18 -16.22
CA GLY A 36 -4.13 -29.84 -15.61
C GLY A 36 -3.65 -28.72 -16.54
N LYS A 37 -3.46 -28.99 -17.84
CA LYS A 37 -3.09 -27.96 -18.85
C LYS A 37 -4.03 -26.75 -18.82
N THR A 38 -5.33 -26.97 -18.80
CA THR A 38 -6.33 -25.89 -18.75
C THR A 38 -6.30 -25.10 -17.45
N THR A 39 -5.86 -25.69 -16.35
CA THR A 39 -5.62 -24.95 -15.11
C THR A 39 -4.46 -23.99 -15.28
N ILE A 40 -3.36 -24.42 -15.90
CA ILE A 40 -2.21 -23.55 -16.22
C ILE A 40 -2.66 -22.40 -17.14
N SER A 41 -3.44 -22.69 -18.18
CA SER A 41 -3.93 -21.67 -19.12
C SER A 41 -4.80 -20.61 -18.42
N ARG A 42 -5.65 -21.01 -17.47
CA ARG A 42 -6.48 -20.10 -16.67
C ARG A 42 -5.67 -19.28 -15.66
N ILE A 43 -4.67 -19.87 -15.01
CA ILE A 43 -3.77 -19.14 -14.09
C ILE A 43 -2.99 -18.05 -14.85
N VAL A 44 -2.50 -18.38 -16.04
CA VAL A 44 -1.85 -17.40 -16.92
C VAL A 44 -2.83 -16.33 -17.39
N ALA A 45 -4.10 -16.68 -17.63
CA ALA A 45 -5.14 -15.71 -17.99
C ALA A 45 -5.38 -14.70 -16.86
N ASN A 46 -5.58 -15.17 -15.62
CA ASN A 46 -5.82 -14.32 -14.47
C ASN A 46 -5.35 -14.97 -13.16
N ALA A 47 -4.15 -14.62 -12.69
CA ALA A 47 -3.57 -15.20 -11.49
C ALA A 47 -4.31 -14.79 -10.19
N SER A 48 -5.04 -13.67 -10.19
CA SER A 48 -5.74 -13.18 -8.98
C SER A 48 -6.86 -14.11 -8.51
N ASP A 49 -7.41 -14.91 -9.43
CA ASP A 49 -8.52 -15.81 -9.14
C ASP A 49 -8.04 -17.10 -8.44
N TYR A 50 -6.72 -17.26 -8.29
CA TYR A 50 -6.07 -18.48 -7.78
C TYR A 50 -5.12 -18.15 -6.61
N PRO A 51 -5.61 -18.13 -5.34
CA PRO A 51 -4.86 -17.65 -4.19
C PRO A 51 -3.53 -18.36 -3.89
N HIS A 52 -3.42 -19.63 -4.30
CA HIS A 52 -2.23 -20.47 -4.08
C HIS A 52 -1.28 -20.49 -5.28
N CYS A 53 -1.62 -19.79 -6.36
CA CYS A 53 -0.84 -19.75 -7.59
C CYS A 53 -0.24 -18.35 -7.79
N SER A 54 0.87 -18.26 -8.53
CA SER A 54 1.46 -16.96 -8.86
C SER A 54 2.14 -16.97 -10.23
N VAL A 55 2.17 -15.79 -10.85
CA VAL A 55 2.83 -15.55 -12.13
C VAL A 55 3.86 -14.44 -11.93
N VAL A 56 5.13 -14.77 -12.15
CA VAL A 56 6.24 -13.83 -11.99
C VAL A 56 6.56 -13.22 -13.35
N TRP A 57 6.53 -11.90 -13.41
CA TRP A 57 6.78 -11.11 -14.61
C TRP A 57 8.18 -10.50 -14.58
N GLN A 58 8.86 -10.56 -15.72
CA GLN A 58 10.13 -9.87 -15.94
C GLN A 58 10.00 -8.37 -15.63
N GLY A 59 10.80 -7.88 -14.68
CA GLY A 59 10.77 -6.48 -14.25
C GLY A 59 9.51 -6.06 -13.48
N GLY A 60 8.69 -7.01 -13.02
CA GLY A 60 7.49 -6.74 -12.22
C GLY A 60 6.32 -6.10 -12.99
N GLN A 61 6.40 -5.99 -14.32
CA GLN A 61 5.35 -5.39 -15.15
C GLN A 61 4.51 -6.44 -15.87
N PRO A 62 3.23 -6.62 -15.50
CA PRO A 62 2.34 -7.57 -16.17
C PRO A 62 1.96 -7.09 -17.58
N LEU A 63 2.03 -8.00 -18.56
CA LEU A 63 1.52 -7.76 -19.91
C LEU A 63 0.09 -8.29 -20.05
N LYS A 64 -0.64 -7.81 -21.06
CA LYS A 64 -1.98 -8.32 -21.36
C LYS A 64 -1.91 -9.79 -21.76
N THR A 65 -2.65 -10.65 -21.07
CA THR A 65 -2.75 -12.08 -21.38
C THR A 65 -4.00 -12.36 -22.20
N ILE A 66 -3.87 -13.13 -23.27
CA ILE A 66 -5.00 -13.55 -24.12
C ILE A 66 -4.91 -15.07 -24.31
N VAL A 67 -5.95 -15.77 -23.88
CA VAL A 67 -5.96 -17.23 -23.79
C VAL A 67 -7.06 -17.81 -24.68
N TYR A 68 -6.68 -18.70 -25.60
CA TYR A 68 -7.59 -19.56 -26.34
C TYR A 68 -7.77 -20.85 -25.56
N ASN A 69 -8.92 -21.01 -24.92
CA ASN A 69 -9.31 -22.23 -24.22
C ASN A 69 -10.83 -22.43 -24.37
N ARG A 70 -11.39 -23.46 -23.73
CA ARG A 70 -12.84 -23.70 -23.76
C ARG A 70 -13.66 -22.50 -23.26
N ASP A 71 -13.18 -21.81 -22.22
CA ASP A 71 -13.86 -20.63 -21.65
C ASP A 71 -13.92 -19.45 -22.64
N PHE A 72 -12.92 -19.32 -23.53
CA PHE A 72 -12.95 -18.33 -24.62
C PHE A 72 -14.02 -18.67 -25.66
N VAL A 73 -14.09 -19.95 -26.08
CA VAL A 73 -15.06 -20.43 -27.06
C VAL A 73 -16.49 -20.27 -26.52
N GLU A 74 -16.75 -20.72 -25.29
CA GLU A 74 -18.06 -20.60 -24.64
C GLU A 74 -18.51 -19.14 -24.50
N ARG A 75 -17.61 -18.25 -24.05
CA ARG A 75 -17.92 -16.82 -23.89
C ARG A 75 -18.20 -16.11 -25.22
N SER A 76 -17.43 -16.44 -26.25
CA SER A 76 -17.52 -15.77 -27.54
C SER A 76 -18.67 -16.32 -28.39
N PHE A 77 -18.95 -17.63 -28.32
CA PHE A 77 -19.90 -18.31 -29.20
C PHE A 77 -21.13 -18.85 -28.49
N ASP A 78 -21.10 -19.25 -27.23
CA ASP A 78 -22.29 -19.84 -26.58
C ASP A 78 -23.12 -18.80 -25.82
N GLN A 79 -22.46 -17.85 -25.15
CA GLN A 79 -23.13 -16.86 -24.29
C GLN A 79 -23.59 -15.57 -25.01
N SER A 80 -23.08 -15.29 -26.21
CA SER A 80 -23.43 -14.06 -26.95
C SER A 80 -24.11 -14.38 -28.28
N PRO A 81 -25.28 -13.82 -28.63
CA PRO A 81 -25.93 -14.05 -29.92
C PRO A 81 -25.12 -13.54 -31.13
N GLN A 82 -24.19 -12.60 -30.91
CA GLN A 82 -23.34 -12.01 -31.94
C GLN A 82 -21.88 -11.94 -31.47
N LEU A 83 -20.94 -12.07 -32.39
CA LEU A 83 -19.51 -11.93 -32.10
C LEU A 83 -19.14 -10.46 -32.08
N LYS A 84 -18.24 -10.02 -31.19
CA LYS A 84 -17.77 -8.64 -31.21
C LYS A 84 -16.93 -8.36 -32.45
N GLY A 85 -17.02 -7.15 -32.98
CA GLY A 85 -16.18 -6.67 -34.05
C GLY A 85 -14.72 -6.59 -33.60
N ILE A 86 -13.80 -7.14 -34.40
CA ILE A 86 -12.37 -7.00 -34.18
C ILE A 86 -11.89 -5.89 -35.09
N PHE A 87 -11.49 -4.80 -34.47
CA PHE A 87 -10.84 -3.66 -35.10
C PHE A 87 -9.42 -4.09 -35.50
N THR A 88 -9.17 -4.11 -36.80
CA THR A 88 -7.86 -4.35 -37.41
C THR A 88 -7.45 -3.13 -38.24
N LEU A 89 -6.14 -2.90 -38.36
CA LEU A 89 -5.60 -1.86 -39.24
C LEU A 89 -5.87 -2.30 -40.68
N GLY A 90 -6.66 -1.53 -41.41
CA GLY A 90 -6.88 -1.77 -42.84
C GLY A 90 -5.61 -1.47 -43.64
N GLU A 91 -5.42 -2.16 -44.77
CA GLU A 91 -4.30 -1.92 -45.69
C GLU A 91 -4.30 -0.50 -46.32
N GLU A 92 -5.36 0.27 -46.13
CA GLU A 92 -5.59 1.54 -46.85
C GLU A 92 -4.73 2.73 -46.42
N SER A 93 -3.86 2.63 -45.39
CA SER A 93 -2.96 3.75 -45.06
C SER A 93 -1.58 3.33 -44.52
N LYS A 94 -0.69 2.85 -45.39
CA LYS A 94 0.75 2.64 -45.08
C LYS A 94 1.39 3.81 -44.32
N GLU A 95 1.03 5.05 -44.69
CA GLU A 95 1.54 6.27 -44.07
C GLU A 95 1.18 6.40 -42.58
N VAL A 96 -0.02 5.95 -42.16
CA VAL A 96 -0.43 5.99 -40.75
C VAL A 96 0.23 4.84 -39.97
N THR A 97 0.40 3.68 -40.59
CA THR A 97 1.11 2.54 -40.00
C THR A 97 2.57 2.89 -39.70
N GLU A 98 3.24 3.60 -40.60
CA GLU A 98 4.60 4.12 -40.40
C GLU A 98 4.65 5.14 -39.26
N LYS A 99 3.70 6.10 -39.20
CA LYS A 99 3.62 7.08 -38.10
C LYS A 99 3.43 6.42 -36.74
N ILE A 100 2.57 5.39 -36.67
CA ILE A 100 2.38 4.59 -35.43
C ILE A 100 3.67 3.86 -35.05
N ALA A 101 4.40 3.29 -36.02
CA ALA A 101 5.67 2.61 -35.75
C ALA A 101 6.73 3.58 -35.21
N THR A 102 6.86 4.76 -35.81
CA THR A 102 7.78 5.81 -35.33
C THR A 102 7.41 6.29 -33.93
N ALA A 103 6.14 6.61 -33.68
CA ALA A 103 5.69 7.07 -32.37
C ALA A 103 5.91 6.03 -31.25
N LYS A 104 5.89 4.73 -31.59
CA LYS A 104 6.22 3.65 -30.65
C LYS A 104 7.70 3.53 -30.37
N SER A 105 8.54 3.64 -31.40
CA SER A 105 10.00 3.67 -31.19
C SER A 105 10.38 4.79 -30.22
N GLU A 106 9.79 5.98 -30.41
CA GLU A 106 9.99 7.12 -29.49
C GLU A 106 9.43 6.85 -28.09
N LEU A 107 8.31 6.13 -27.97
CA LEU A 107 7.72 5.73 -26.68
C LEU A 107 8.65 4.78 -25.91
N ASP A 108 9.23 3.80 -26.60
CA ASP A 108 10.16 2.82 -26.03
C ASP A 108 11.47 3.51 -25.59
N GLU A 109 12.00 4.41 -26.42
CA GLU A 109 13.16 5.24 -26.05
C GLU A 109 12.90 6.07 -24.79
N LEU A 110 11.74 6.74 -24.71
CA LEU A 110 11.33 7.49 -23.52
C LEU A 110 11.19 6.59 -22.28
N ALA A 111 10.69 5.37 -22.45
CA ALA A 111 10.56 4.40 -21.35
C ALA A 111 11.93 3.97 -20.81
N ASP A 112 12.89 3.70 -21.71
CA ASP A 112 14.26 3.34 -21.34
C ASP A 112 15.00 4.50 -20.66
N GLU A 113 14.81 5.73 -21.13
CA GLU A 113 15.37 6.92 -20.48
C GLU A 113 14.81 7.13 -19.07
N VAL A 114 13.48 7.02 -18.89
CA VAL A 114 12.85 7.10 -17.57
C VAL A 114 13.40 6.02 -16.64
N LYS A 115 13.58 4.79 -17.15
CA LYS A 115 14.16 3.70 -16.37
C LYS A 115 15.58 4.01 -15.90
N LYS A 116 16.44 4.52 -16.78
CA LYS A 116 17.83 4.92 -16.45
C LYS A 116 17.89 6.05 -15.41
N LEU A 117 17.04 7.07 -15.56
CA LEU A 117 16.95 8.18 -14.61
C LEU A 117 16.45 7.70 -13.24
N THR A 118 15.42 6.86 -13.24
CA THR A 118 14.86 6.28 -11.99
C THR A 118 15.88 5.41 -11.27
N ALA A 119 16.66 4.61 -12.01
CA ALA A 119 17.75 3.81 -11.44
C ALA A 119 18.87 4.70 -10.85
N THR A 120 19.14 5.87 -11.43
CA THR A 120 20.12 6.82 -10.88
C THR A 120 19.60 7.48 -9.60
N LEU A 121 18.30 7.76 -9.54
CA LEU A 121 17.64 8.36 -8.38
C LEU A 121 17.54 7.40 -7.19
N LYS A 122 17.04 6.18 -7.42
CA LYS A 122 16.66 5.20 -6.38
C LYS A 122 17.55 3.95 -6.30
N GLY A 123 18.51 3.79 -7.22
CA GLY A 123 19.30 2.56 -7.36
C GLY A 123 18.51 1.40 -7.97
N GLU A 124 19.21 0.35 -8.38
CA GLU A 124 18.56 -0.90 -8.78
C GLU A 124 17.99 -1.61 -7.54
N GLY A 125 16.67 -1.83 -7.53
CA GLY A 125 15.98 -2.51 -6.42
C GLY A 125 15.94 -1.72 -5.10
N GLU A 126 15.93 -0.38 -5.16
CA GLU A 126 15.86 0.53 -3.98
C GLU A 126 17.03 0.42 -3.00
N ARG A 127 18.14 -0.19 -3.41
CA ARG A 127 19.33 -0.41 -2.57
C ARG A 127 20.48 0.58 -2.83
N GLY A 128 20.24 1.66 -3.57
CA GLY A 128 21.26 2.64 -3.93
C GLY A 128 20.71 3.97 -4.46
N GLY A 129 21.51 4.72 -5.20
CA GLY A 129 21.10 5.98 -5.83
C GLY A 129 21.21 7.21 -4.92
N LYS A 130 20.87 8.37 -5.48
CA LYS A 130 21.06 9.68 -4.84
C LYS A 130 20.24 9.84 -3.55
N GLU A 131 19.05 9.24 -3.46
CA GLU A 131 18.23 9.28 -2.25
C GLU A 131 18.88 8.50 -1.08
N VAL A 132 19.52 7.37 -1.38
CA VAL A 132 20.24 6.58 -0.38
C VAL A 132 21.55 7.28 0.02
N GLU A 133 22.27 7.89 -0.93
CA GLU A 133 23.45 8.72 -0.64
C GLU A 133 23.10 9.87 0.33
N LEU A 134 21.95 10.53 0.15
CA LEU A 134 21.50 11.60 1.03
C LEU A 134 21.15 11.10 2.44
N LYS A 135 20.44 9.97 2.54
CA LYS A 135 20.13 9.34 3.84
C LYS A 135 21.39 8.92 4.58
N GLN A 136 22.36 8.36 3.87
CA GLN A 136 23.64 7.96 4.44
C GLN A 136 24.42 9.18 4.95
N LEU A 137 24.47 10.27 4.18
CA LEU A 137 25.10 11.52 4.59
C LEU A 137 24.45 12.12 5.85
N GLU A 138 23.12 12.11 5.94
CA GLU A 138 22.38 12.56 7.12
C GLU A 138 22.70 11.71 8.35
N SER A 139 22.78 10.39 8.19
CA SER A 139 23.11 9.46 9.28
C SER A 139 24.56 9.60 9.75
N GLU A 140 25.51 9.79 8.85
CA GLU A 140 26.92 10.01 9.19
C GLU A 140 27.09 11.31 9.99
N PHE A 141 26.45 12.39 9.55
CA PHE A 141 26.51 13.66 10.25
C PHE A 141 25.79 13.63 11.61
N GLU A 142 24.71 12.87 11.72
CA GLU A 142 24.01 12.63 12.99
C GLU A 142 24.94 11.97 14.03
N GLU A 143 25.73 10.98 13.63
CA GLU A 143 26.71 10.33 14.50
C GLU A 143 27.86 11.28 14.91
N GLU A 144 28.34 12.11 13.99
CA GLU A 144 29.36 13.14 14.30
C GLU A 144 28.84 14.16 15.33
N CYS A 145 27.63 14.68 15.13
CA CYS A 145 26.97 15.58 16.09
C CYS A 145 26.84 14.92 17.47
N TRP A 146 26.46 13.64 17.50
CA TRP A 146 26.28 12.90 18.74
C TRP A 146 27.59 12.62 19.48
N ALA A 147 28.68 12.37 18.76
CA ALA A 147 30.01 12.20 19.36
C ALA A 147 30.45 13.46 20.12
N ILE A 148 30.18 14.65 19.56
CA ILE A 148 30.47 15.93 20.23
C ILE A 148 29.61 16.11 21.47
N LYS A 149 28.31 15.77 21.37
CA LYS A 149 27.43 15.74 22.55
C LYS A 149 28.04 14.86 23.63
N GLN A 150 28.45 13.62 23.32
CA GLN A 150 29.02 12.69 24.31
C GLN A 150 30.29 13.22 24.96
N LYS A 151 31.15 13.92 24.19
CA LYS A 151 32.37 14.56 24.70
C LYS A 151 32.08 15.66 25.73
N LEU A 152 31.05 16.47 25.48
CA LEU A 152 30.76 17.69 26.24
C LEU A 152 29.62 17.54 27.26
N ASP A 153 28.92 16.40 27.25
CA ASP A 153 27.70 16.18 28.02
C ASP A 153 27.93 16.37 29.52
N ALA A 154 29.03 15.87 30.06
CA ALA A 154 29.30 15.91 31.50
C ALA A 154 29.39 17.36 32.02
N ASP A 155 29.98 18.25 31.23
CA ASP A 155 30.25 19.64 31.61
C ASP A 155 29.06 20.58 31.32
N PHE A 156 28.26 20.29 30.31
CA PHE A 156 27.24 21.22 29.78
C PHE A 156 25.82 20.66 29.74
N GLN A 157 25.49 19.77 30.69
CA GLN A 157 24.16 19.13 30.78
C GLN A 157 23.00 20.13 30.69
N GLY A 158 23.13 21.28 31.33
CA GLY A 158 22.13 22.34 31.35
C GLY A 158 21.91 23.03 29.98
N ALA A 159 22.95 23.12 29.15
CA ALA A 159 22.87 23.72 27.81
C ALA A 159 22.24 22.78 26.76
N PHE A 160 22.23 21.46 27.03
CA PHE A 160 21.70 20.43 26.13
C PHE A 160 20.31 19.91 26.52
N VAL A 161 19.62 20.59 27.44
CA VAL A 161 18.27 20.23 27.87
C VAL A 161 17.30 20.19 26.67
N GLY A 162 16.47 19.15 26.62
CA GLY A 162 15.48 18.94 25.54
C GLY A 162 16.00 18.21 24.30
N VAL A 163 17.32 18.15 24.09
CA VAL A 163 17.94 17.46 22.92
C VAL A 163 18.85 16.29 23.32
N ARG A 164 19.04 16.08 24.63
CA ARG A 164 20.03 15.15 25.20
C ARG A 164 19.76 13.66 24.94
N ASN A 165 18.54 13.28 24.56
CA ASN A 165 18.08 11.88 24.43
C ASN A 165 17.79 11.44 22.98
N SER A 166 18.02 12.31 21.99
CA SER A 166 17.77 12.00 20.58
C SER A 166 18.88 12.57 19.72
N LYS A 167 19.53 11.70 18.94
CA LYS A 167 20.60 12.07 18.01
C LYS A 167 20.07 13.05 16.95
N GLU A 168 18.93 12.73 16.34
CA GLU A 168 18.21 13.60 15.41
C GLU A 168 17.89 14.97 16.02
N ALA A 169 17.34 15.03 17.24
CA ALA A 169 17.01 16.31 17.87
C ALA A 169 18.27 17.16 18.13
N PHE A 170 19.39 16.53 18.47
CA PHE A 170 20.66 17.21 18.67
C PHE A 170 21.23 17.77 17.36
N LYS A 171 21.24 16.97 16.28
CA LYS A 171 21.59 17.42 14.92
C LYS A 171 20.71 18.60 14.48
N GLN A 172 19.39 18.51 14.65
CA GLN A 172 18.47 19.59 14.28
C GLN A 172 18.69 20.87 15.10
N ARG A 173 19.04 20.75 16.38
CA ARG A 173 19.44 21.93 17.16
C ARG A 173 20.75 22.52 16.64
N MET A 174 21.75 21.70 16.36
CA MET A 174 23.03 22.14 15.82
C MET A 174 22.88 22.91 14.50
N LEU A 175 22.05 22.41 13.59
CA LEU A 175 21.77 23.11 12.32
C LEU A 175 21.07 24.46 12.55
N ARG A 176 20.11 24.55 13.46
CA ARG A 176 19.45 25.82 13.80
C ARG A 176 20.40 26.83 14.44
N GLU A 177 21.28 26.37 15.30
CA GLU A 177 22.31 27.20 15.91
C GLU A 177 23.28 27.71 14.85
N ALA A 178 23.68 26.87 13.89
CA ALA A 178 24.53 27.29 12.77
C ALA A 178 23.93 28.42 11.92
N GLU A 179 22.59 28.48 11.82
CA GLU A 179 21.89 29.51 11.06
C GLU A 179 21.66 30.82 11.83
N SER A 180 21.55 30.77 13.17
CA SER A 180 20.98 31.88 13.96
C SER A 180 21.81 32.31 15.18
N ASN A 181 22.83 31.55 15.57
CA ASN A 181 23.62 31.84 16.77
C ASN A 181 24.63 32.97 16.52
N ASN A 182 24.42 34.08 17.22
CA ASN A 182 25.26 35.27 17.18
C ASN A 182 25.96 35.56 18.52
N ALA A 183 26.07 34.56 19.41
CA ALA A 183 26.73 34.73 20.70
C ALA A 183 28.25 34.88 20.55
N ASP A 184 28.88 35.47 21.55
CA ASP A 184 30.33 35.60 21.61
C ASP A 184 31.00 34.22 21.79
N LEU A 185 32.08 33.97 21.05
CA LEU A 185 32.90 32.79 21.29
C LEU A 185 33.71 32.97 22.59
N LYS A 186 33.53 32.05 23.53
CA LYS A 186 34.28 31.97 24.80
C LYS A 186 35.14 30.71 24.85
N SER A 187 36.15 30.69 25.72
CA SER A 187 36.99 29.50 25.92
C SER A 187 36.23 28.41 26.67
N ILE A 188 36.60 27.15 26.45
CA ILE A 188 35.95 26.03 27.13
C ILE A 188 36.10 26.12 28.67
N ASP A 189 37.22 26.63 29.17
CA ASP A 189 37.47 26.77 30.61
C ASP A 189 36.54 27.81 31.27
N ASP A 190 36.29 28.94 30.59
CA ASP A 190 35.34 29.97 31.05
C ASP A 190 33.91 29.41 31.09
N LEU A 191 33.51 28.71 30.02
CA LEU A 191 32.20 28.09 29.91
C LEU A 191 31.98 27.03 30.99
N LYS A 192 32.96 26.17 31.26
CA LYS A 192 32.87 25.15 32.32
C LYS A 192 32.73 25.76 33.70
N ALA A 193 33.53 26.78 34.01
CA ALA A 193 33.45 27.49 35.28
C ALA A 193 32.06 28.09 35.50
N ARG A 194 31.52 28.79 34.48
CA ARG A 194 30.17 29.39 34.53
C ARG A 194 29.07 28.33 34.59
N ALA A 195 29.20 27.23 33.86
CA ALA A 195 28.23 26.13 33.84
C ALA A 195 28.03 25.50 35.22
N SER A 196 29.12 25.22 35.94
CA SER A 196 29.05 24.68 37.31
C SER A 196 28.34 25.61 38.30
N SER A 197 28.46 26.94 38.12
CA SER A 197 27.81 27.89 39.02
C SER A 197 26.35 28.18 38.66
N ILE A 198 25.99 28.15 37.37
CA ILE A 198 24.71 28.63 36.87
C ILE A 198 23.70 27.49 36.71
N PHE A 199 24.11 26.32 36.21
CA PHE A 199 23.19 25.22 35.91
C PHE A 199 22.78 24.38 37.13
N ASP A 200 23.55 24.39 38.22
CA ASP A 200 23.24 23.64 39.45
C ASP A 200 22.21 24.33 40.37
N ALA A 201 21.91 25.60 40.13
CA ALA A 201 20.90 26.35 40.88
C ALA A 201 19.50 26.19 40.26
N ASN A 202 18.66 25.35 40.87
CA ASN A 202 17.22 25.30 40.54
C ASN A 202 16.43 26.25 41.43
N HIS A 203 15.88 27.29 40.82
CA HIS A 203 14.93 28.19 41.46
C HIS A 203 13.78 28.43 40.49
N ASP A 204 12.59 27.93 40.82
CA ASP A 204 11.37 28.21 40.07
C ASP A 204 10.77 29.54 40.51
N LYS A 205 10.09 30.22 39.58
CA LYS A 205 9.29 31.41 39.90
C LYS A 205 8.07 31.02 40.74
N VAL A 206 7.68 31.93 41.64
CA VAL A 206 6.49 31.79 42.49
C VAL A 206 5.48 32.85 42.08
N ALA A 207 4.19 32.50 41.98
CA ALA A 207 3.13 33.46 41.68
C ALA A 207 2.84 34.37 42.89
N GLU A 208 2.54 35.65 42.63
CA GLU A 208 2.11 36.60 43.66
C GLU A 208 0.70 36.28 44.19
N VAL A 209 0.45 36.62 45.45
CA VAL A 209 -0.84 36.49 46.13
C VAL A 209 -1.75 37.64 45.70
N GLU A 210 -2.98 37.32 45.29
CA GLU A 210 -3.99 38.31 44.92
C GLU A 210 -4.27 39.27 46.09
N SER A 211 -4.36 40.58 45.84
CA SER A 211 -4.67 41.58 46.87
C SER A 211 -6.19 41.72 47.08
N ILE A 212 -6.60 41.89 48.34
CA ILE A 212 -7.99 42.19 48.71
C ILE A 212 -8.11 43.63 49.21
N LYS A 213 -9.27 44.25 48.97
CA LYS A 213 -9.63 45.55 49.54
C LYS A 213 -10.80 45.40 50.49
N PHE A 214 -10.72 46.00 51.67
CA PHE A 214 -11.76 45.92 52.71
C PHE A 214 -12.68 47.16 52.78
N GLU A 215 -12.59 48.08 51.80
CA GLU A 215 -13.31 49.36 51.78
C GLU A 215 -14.82 49.23 52.00
N SER A 216 -15.46 48.21 51.42
CA SER A 216 -16.90 47.98 51.58
C SER A 216 -17.31 47.70 53.04
N LEU A 217 -16.45 47.07 53.84
CA LEU A 217 -16.72 46.81 55.26
C LEU A 217 -16.43 48.04 56.11
N THR A 218 -15.28 48.68 55.90
CA THR A 218 -14.86 49.84 56.70
C THR A 218 -15.75 51.05 56.46
N ASN A 219 -16.26 51.25 55.24
CA ASN A 219 -17.21 52.33 54.94
C ASN A 219 -18.56 52.16 55.66
N LEU A 220 -18.99 50.91 55.91
CA LEU A 220 -20.26 50.64 56.60
C LEU A 220 -20.21 50.92 58.11
N GLU A 221 -19.02 50.91 58.73
CA GLU A 221 -18.82 51.27 60.14
C GLU A 221 -19.29 52.72 60.43
N GLY A 222 -19.18 53.60 59.43
CA GLY A 222 -19.58 55.01 59.50
C GLY A 222 -20.99 55.32 59.01
N ALA A 223 -21.79 54.31 58.63
CA ALA A 223 -23.10 54.54 58.02
C ALA A 223 -24.06 55.28 58.99
N ALA A 224 -24.55 56.45 58.56
CA ALA A 224 -25.36 57.34 59.40
C ALA A 224 -26.65 56.66 59.93
N ILE A 225 -27.23 55.77 59.12
CA ILE A 225 -28.44 55.01 59.46
C ILE A 225 -28.29 54.15 60.72
N LEU A 226 -27.07 53.70 61.04
CA LEU A 226 -26.79 52.89 62.23
C LEU A 226 -26.89 53.71 63.52
N ARG A 227 -26.62 55.03 63.42
CA ARG A 227 -26.68 55.98 64.54
C ARG A 227 -28.00 56.75 64.63
N LYS A 228 -28.81 56.71 63.58
CA LYS A 228 -30.14 57.34 63.53
C LYS A 228 -31.13 56.52 64.36
N LYS A 229 -31.90 57.17 65.25
CA LYS A 229 -33.08 56.54 65.88
C LYS A 229 -34.23 56.57 64.89
N VAL A 230 -34.61 55.42 64.35
CA VAL A 230 -35.68 55.32 63.35
C VAL A 230 -36.99 55.13 64.12
N ILE A 231 -37.75 56.22 64.25
CA ILE A 231 -39.06 56.28 64.91
C ILE A 231 -40.07 56.94 63.98
N GLY A 232 -41.36 56.73 64.22
CA GLY A 232 -42.42 57.29 63.38
C GLY A 232 -42.56 58.81 63.45
N SER A 233 -43.35 59.37 62.55
CA SER A 233 -43.61 60.80 62.41
C SER A 233 -44.11 61.43 63.71
N SER A 234 -43.54 62.58 64.08
CA SER A 234 -43.97 63.34 65.26
C SER A 234 -45.27 64.16 65.04
N ASP A 235 -45.75 64.23 63.79
CA ASP A 235 -46.91 65.03 63.40
C ASP A 235 -48.22 64.21 63.42
N VAL A 236 -48.46 63.47 64.51
CA VAL A 236 -49.66 62.62 64.69
C VAL A 236 -50.07 62.55 66.16
N ASP A 237 -51.37 62.55 66.43
CA ASP A 237 -51.94 62.55 67.79
C ASP A 237 -51.46 61.39 68.70
N ILE A 238 -51.03 60.26 68.12
CA ILE A 238 -50.51 59.11 68.87
C ILE A 238 -49.01 59.20 69.17
N ALA A 239 -48.27 60.10 68.51
CA ALA A 239 -46.81 60.16 68.54
C ALA A 239 -46.26 60.50 69.94
N ASP A 240 -46.86 61.45 70.64
CA ASP A 240 -46.40 61.91 71.96
C ASP A 240 -46.33 60.77 72.98
N LEU A 241 -47.35 59.90 72.99
CA LEU A 241 -47.41 58.76 73.90
C LEU A 241 -46.37 57.71 73.54
N ILE A 242 -46.24 57.39 72.25
CA ILE A 242 -45.29 56.38 71.75
C ILE A 242 -43.85 56.80 72.05
N GLN A 243 -43.53 58.08 71.84
CA GLN A 243 -42.22 58.65 72.13
C GLN A 243 -41.93 58.68 73.65
N ARG A 244 -42.92 59.08 74.47
CA ARG A 244 -42.77 59.08 75.93
C ARG A 244 -42.51 57.69 76.50
N LEU A 245 -43.17 56.67 75.97
CA LEU A 245 -43.00 55.28 76.39
C LEU A 245 -41.77 54.61 75.75
N GLY A 246 -41.21 55.20 74.68
CA GLY A 246 -40.08 54.63 73.94
C GLY A 246 -40.42 53.29 73.28
N ASN A 247 -41.70 53.04 72.97
CA ASN A 247 -42.21 51.75 72.52
C ASN A 247 -42.55 51.70 71.02
N SER A 248 -41.94 52.58 70.20
CA SER A 248 -42.19 52.66 68.76
C SER A 248 -42.03 51.32 68.03
N ASP A 249 -40.99 50.55 68.37
CA ASP A 249 -40.74 49.24 67.76
C ASP A 249 -41.83 48.22 68.14
N TRP A 250 -42.28 48.24 69.39
CA TRP A 250 -43.39 47.41 69.86
C TRP A 250 -44.71 47.77 69.17
N VAL A 251 -44.98 49.07 68.96
CA VAL A 251 -46.17 49.52 68.22
C VAL A 251 -46.10 49.05 66.76
N LYS A 252 -44.94 49.11 66.10
CA LYS A 252 -44.76 48.60 64.73
C LYS A 252 -44.99 47.10 64.64
N GLN A 253 -44.46 46.32 65.60
CA GLN A 253 -44.72 44.89 65.68
C GLN A 253 -46.21 44.61 65.92
N GLY A 254 -46.85 45.41 66.77
CA GLY A 254 -48.27 45.29 67.09
C GLY A 254 -49.20 45.63 65.91
N LEU A 255 -48.78 46.53 65.03
CA LEU A 255 -49.53 46.93 63.84
C LEU A 255 -49.88 45.73 62.94
N ALA A 256 -49.02 44.72 62.88
CA ALA A 256 -49.26 43.50 62.08
C ALA A 256 -50.47 42.69 62.55
N PHE A 257 -50.94 42.89 63.79
CA PHE A 257 -52.09 42.20 64.37
C PHE A 257 -53.37 43.03 64.37
N TYR A 258 -53.32 44.28 63.88
CA TYR A 258 -54.47 45.17 63.85
C TYR A 258 -55.15 45.10 62.48
N ASP A 259 -56.43 44.71 62.46
CA ASP A 259 -57.27 44.77 61.27
C ASP A 259 -58.09 46.07 61.25
N PRO A 260 -57.84 46.98 60.30
CA PRO A 260 -58.59 48.23 60.17
C PRO A 260 -60.10 48.02 59.92
N GLU A 261 -60.51 46.91 59.32
CA GLU A 261 -61.92 46.64 59.00
C GLU A 261 -62.71 46.20 60.24
N GLU A 262 -62.07 45.52 61.19
CA GLU A 262 -62.71 45.09 62.45
C GLU A 262 -62.83 46.22 63.49
N GLY A 263 -62.03 47.28 63.38
CA GLY A 263 -62.09 48.45 64.26
C GLY A 263 -61.92 48.14 65.75
N THR A 264 -61.23 47.02 66.07
CA THR A 264 -61.06 46.52 67.44
C THR A 264 -59.58 46.37 67.75
N CYS A 265 -59.14 46.85 68.92
CA CYS A 265 -57.75 46.75 69.34
C CYS A 265 -57.39 45.28 69.67
N PRO A 266 -56.36 44.68 69.05
CA PRO A 266 -55.99 43.27 69.27
C PRO A 266 -55.43 42.99 70.67
N PHE A 267 -55.08 44.02 71.44
CA PHE A 267 -54.47 43.88 72.77
C PHE A 267 -55.47 44.05 73.91
N CYS A 268 -56.27 45.11 73.89
CA CYS A 268 -57.26 45.38 74.94
C CYS A 268 -58.70 45.03 74.57
N GLN A 269 -58.95 44.65 73.30
CA GLN A 269 -60.26 44.24 72.76
C GLN A 269 -61.34 45.33 72.81
N GLN A 270 -60.95 46.59 72.97
CA GLN A 270 -61.84 47.74 72.90
C GLN A 270 -61.95 48.27 71.46
N ALA A 271 -63.10 48.87 71.11
CA ALA A 271 -63.29 49.54 69.84
C ALA A 271 -62.32 50.73 69.69
N THR A 272 -61.71 50.87 68.51
CA THR A 272 -60.79 51.97 68.19
C THR A 272 -61.54 53.10 67.46
N PRO A 273 -61.09 54.37 67.61
CA PRO A 273 -61.63 55.46 66.81
C PRO A 273 -61.40 55.26 65.31
N ASP A 274 -62.31 55.74 64.46
CA ASP A 274 -62.19 55.64 62.99
C ASP A 274 -60.87 56.23 62.45
N SER A 275 -60.31 57.24 63.13
CA SER A 275 -59.04 57.88 62.76
C SER A 275 -57.79 57.08 63.17
N PHE A 276 -57.92 56.03 63.99
CA PHE A 276 -56.79 55.33 64.61
C PHE A 276 -55.88 54.63 63.58
N ALA A 277 -56.47 53.95 62.59
CA ALA A 277 -55.74 53.30 61.51
C ALA A 277 -54.96 54.33 60.66
N ALA A 278 -55.59 55.47 60.35
CA ALA A 278 -54.96 56.57 59.61
C ALA A 278 -53.80 57.18 60.41
N SER A 279 -53.96 57.36 61.72
CA SER A 279 -52.90 57.83 62.62
C SER A 279 -51.72 56.85 62.68
N LEU A 280 -51.95 55.54 62.73
CA LEU A 280 -50.88 54.53 62.69
C LEU A 280 -50.11 54.56 61.36
N ASN A 281 -50.81 54.67 60.23
CA ASN A 281 -50.19 54.78 58.91
C ASN A 281 -49.43 56.10 58.73
N LYS A 282 -49.95 57.22 59.26
CA LYS A 282 -49.24 58.52 59.24
C LYS A 282 -48.01 58.51 60.15
N TYR A 283 -48.06 57.75 61.26
CA TYR A 283 -46.92 57.59 62.15
C TYR A 283 -45.81 56.76 61.48
N PHE A 284 -46.13 55.66 60.79
CA PHE A 284 -45.16 54.89 60.00
C PHE A 284 -45.18 55.29 58.52
N ASP A 285 -44.70 56.51 58.25
CA ASP A 285 -44.68 57.12 56.92
C ASP A 285 -43.58 56.57 55.99
N GLU A 286 -43.51 57.13 54.78
CA GLU A 286 -42.49 56.78 53.77
C GLU A 286 -41.05 56.98 54.26
N THR A 287 -40.81 57.91 55.19
CA THR A 287 -39.47 58.17 55.76
C THR A 287 -39.05 57.01 56.65
N PHE A 288 -39.97 56.52 57.50
CA PHE A 288 -39.71 55.35 58.34
C PHE A 288 -39.42 54.10 57.51
N GLU A 289 -40.21 53.84 56.47
CA GLU A 289 -40.00 52.69 55.58
C GLU A 289 -38.70 52.82 54.76
N SER A 290 -38.34 54.04 54.31
CA SER A 290 -37.07 54.29 53.64
C SER A 290 -35.87 54.00 54.55
N ASP A 291 -35.92 54.46 55.80
CA ASP A 291 -34.87 54.20 56.80
C ASP A 291 -34.75 52.70 57.11
N LEU A 292 -35.87 51.99 57.23
CA LEU A 292 -35.89 50.54 57.45
C LEU A 292 -35.25 49.78 56.27
N ASN A 293 -35.55 50.21 55.04
CA ASN A 293 -34.93 49.66 53.83
C ASN A 293 -33.43 49.95 53.78
N GLU A 294 -32.98 51.13 54.24
CA GLU A 294 -31.55 51.43 54.33
C GLU A 294 -30.84 50.53 55.36
N ILE A 295 -31.45 50.27 56.53
CA ILE A 295 -30.92 49.31 57.52
C ILE A 295 -30.78 47.91 56.89
N ASN A 296 -31.83 47.45 56.20
CA ASN A 296 -31.83 46.15 55.52
C ASN A 296 -30.70 46.07 54.49
N ARG A 297 -30.54 47.11 53.67
CA ARG A 297 -29.47 47.21 52.67
C ARG A 297 -28.09 47.16 53.33
N SER A 298 -27.86 47.96 54.37
CA SER A 298 -26.58 47.96 55.11
C SER A 298 -26.25 46.58 55.69
N ARG A 299 -27.25 45.86 56.21
CA ARG A 299 -27.08 44.48 56.71
C ARG A 299 -26.69 43.51 55.59
N THR A 300 -27.38 43.57 54.45
CA THR A 300 -27.10 42.69 53.30
C THR A 300 -25.71 42.94 52.75
N VAL A 301 -25.35 44.19 52.47
CA VAL A 301 -24.02 44.55 51.94
C VAL A 301 -22.91 44.14 52.91
N TYR A 302 -23.12 44.31 54.23
CA TYR A 302 -22.15 43.87 55.22
C TYR A 302 -21.96 42.34 55.18
N ALA A 303 -23.06 41.57 55.14
CA ALA A 303 -22.99 40.11 55.10
C ALA A 303 -22.31 39.58 53.83
N GLU A 304 -22.63 40.15 52.67
CA GLU A 304 -22.01 39.82 51.39
C GLU A 304 -20.50 40.14 51.40
N SER A 305 -20.13 41.32 51.93
CA SER A 305 -18.73 41.73 52.03
C SER A 305 -17.92 40.82 52.96
N VAL A 306 -18.50 40.40 54.11
CA VAL A 306 -17.87 39.42 55.00
C VAL A 306 -17.67 38.07 54.29
N SER A 307 -18.69 37.60 53.57
CA SER A 307 -18.60 36.33 52.83
C SER A 307 -17.52 36.36 51.75
N PHE A 308 -17.41 37.47 51.01
CA PHE A 308 -16.34 37.68 50.03
C PHE A 308 -14.95 37.59 50.67
N CYS A 309 -14.74 38.27 51.80
CA CYS A 309 -13.46 38.19 52.54
C CYS A 309 -13.17 36.77 53.03
N GLN A 310 -14.17 36.05 53.53
CA GLN A 310 -14.01 34.66 53.99
C GLN A 310 -13.58 33.72 52.84
N GLN A 311 -14.19 33.84 51.67
CA GLN A 311 -13.81 33.05 50.49
C GLN A 311 -12.36 33.34 50.05
N TYR A 312 -11.95 34.61 50.11
CA TYR A 312 -10.58 35.00 49.84
C TYR A 312 -9.59 34.38 50.83
N PHE A 313 -9.90 34.44 52.13
CA PHE A 313 -9.06 33.83 53.17
C PHE A 313 -8.93 32.32 53.02
N GLU A 314 -10.03 31.63 52.70
CA GLU A 314 -10.02 30.19 52.47
C GLU A 314 -9.11 29.81 51.29
N ARG A 315 -9.19 30.56 50.17
CA ARG A 315 -8.34 30.35 48.98
C ARG A 315 -6.85 30.45 49.32
N ILE A 316 -6.47 31.45 50.09
CA ILE A 316 -5.06 31.68 50.45
C ILE A 316 -4.54 30.63 51.44
N LEU A 317 -5.39 30.13 52.34
CA LEU A 317 -5.01 29.10 53.29
C LEU A 317 -4.94 27.69 52.68
N GLN A 318 -5.71 27.40 51.61
CA GLN A 318 -5.65 26.12 50.89
C GLN A 318 -4.35 25.95 50.09
N SER A 319 -3.80 27.04 49.54
CA SER A 319 -2.53 27.04 48.80
C SER A 319 -1.66 28.21 49.26
N PRO A 320 -0.99 28.08 50.42
CA PRO A 320 -0.21 29.17 50.97
C PRO A 320 1.01 29.46 50.11
N ALA A 321 1.21 30.73 49.76
CA ALA A 321 2.40 31.15 49.03
C ALA A 321 3.66 30.95 49.87
N LYS A 322 4.78 30.61 49.21
CA LYS A 322 6.06 30.22 49.83
C LYS A 322 6.59 31.22 50.89
N PHE A 323 6.29 32.51 50.72
CA PHE A 323 6.81 33.60 51.56
C PHE A 323 5.74 34.23 52.47
N LEU A 324 4.56 33.63 52.56
CA LEU A 324 3.46 34.11 53.40
C LEU A 324 3.55 33.51 54.81
N ASP A 325 3.46 34.36 55.84
CA ASP A 325 3.39 33.94 57.23
C ASP A 325 1.97 33.44 57.57
N VAL A 326 1.75 32.15 57.32
CA VAL A 326 0.43 31.50 57.45
C VAL A 326 -0.08 31.53 58.89
N GLU A 327 0.79 31.37 59.88
CA GLU A 327 0.38 31.33 61.29
C GLU A 327 -0.09 32.71 61.77
N LYS A 328 0.63 33.77 61.39
CA LYS A 328 0.20 35.13 61.66
C LYS A 328 -1.10 35.47 60.92
N LEU A 329 -1.24 35.03 59.67
CA LEU A 329 -2.46 35.24 58.90
C LEU A 329 -3.68 34.56 59.54
N ARG A 330 -3.55 33.30 59.99
CA ARG A 330 -4.63 32.57 60.68
C ARG A 330 -5.12 33.32 61.91
N THR A 331 -4.20 33.82 62.73
CA THR A 331 -4.53 34.60 63.93
C THR A 331 -5.34 35.87 63.59
N LEU A 332 -4.96 36.58 62.52
CA LEU A 332 -5.68 37.77 62.07
C LEU A 332 -7.07 37.42 61.49
N ILE A 333 -7.19 36.30 60.78
CA ILE A 333 -8.48 35.82 60.24
C ILE A 333 -9.45 35.45 61.37
N GLU A 334 -8.98 34.75 62.41
CA GLU A 334 -9.81 34.41 63.58
C GLU A 334 -10.35 35.66 64.27
N LEU A 335 -9.49 36.67 64.48
CA LEU A 335 -9.91 37.96 65.03
C LEU A 335 -10.91 38.68 64.12
N PHE A 336 -10.74 38.59 62.81
CA PHE A 336 -11.66 39.19 61.83
C PHE A 336 -13.03 38.51 61.88
N GLN A 337 -13.06 37.18 61.96
CA GLN A 337 -14.30 36.40 62.09
C GLN A 337 -15.04 36.73 63.39
N ALA A 338 -14.33 36.87 64.51
CA ALA A 338 -14.93 37.24 65.79
C ALA A 338 -15.61 38.63 65.73
N LYS A 339 -14.88 39.65 65.25
CA LYS A 339 -15.41 41.03 65.13
C LYS A 339 -16.57 41.12 64.14
N THR A 340 -16.47 40.46 62.99
CA THR A 340 -17.53 40.48 61.97
C THR A 340 -18.81 39.78 62.44
N THR A 341 -18.68 38.68 63.20
CA THR A 341 -19.81 38.00 63.82
C THR A 341 -20.53 38.91 64.82
N SER A 342 -19.78 39.62 65.67
CA SER A 342 -20.32 40.62 66.61
C SER A 342 -21.09 41.73 65.86
N ASN A 343 -20.49 42.29 64.82
CA ASN A 343 -21.11 43.32 63.99
C ASN A 343 -22.38 42.85 63.27
N GLN A 344 -22.41 41.62 62.77
CA GLN A 344 -23.63 41.02 62.18
C GLN A 344 -24.75 40.89 63.21
N GLN A 345 -24.44 40.58 64.48
CA GLN A 345 -25.42 40.56 65.56
C GLN A 345 -25.95 41.96 65.88
N HIS A 346 -25.08 42.98 65.92
CA HIS A 346 -25.49 44.38 66.07
C HIS A 346 -26.45 44.81 64.96
N LEU A 347 -26.10 44.55 63.69
CA LEU A 347 -26.95 44.87 62.53
C LEU A 347 -28.29 44.14 62.57
N LYS A 348 -28.31 42.87 62.99
CA LYS A 348 -29.55 42.10 63.18
C LYS A 348 -30.43 42.72 64.27
N ARG A 349 -29.86 43.15 65.39
CA ARG A 349 -30.61 43.83 66.46
C ARG A 349 -31.20 45.14 65.98
N LYS A 350 -30.42 45.95 65.26
CA LYS A 350 -30.89 47.22 64.66
C LYS A 350 -32.02 47.05 63.66
N GLN A 351 -32.08 45.91 62.95
CA GLN A 351 -33.19 45.60 62.05
C GLN A 351 -34.48 45.27 62.81
N VAL A 352 -34.38 44.49 63.90
CA VAL A 352 -35.54 44.09 64.72
C VAL A 352 -36.06 45.26 65.57
N GLU A 353 -35.16 46.12 66.03
CA GLU A 353 -35.43 47.31 66.82
C GLU A 353 -34.83 48.56 66.14
N PRO A 354 -35.48 49.11 65.09
CA PRO A 354 -35.00 50.28 64.35
C PRO A 354 -34.77 51.53 65.21
N SER A 355 -35.42 51.63 66.37
CA SER A 355 -35.21 52.74 67.31
C SER A 355 -33.83 52.72 68.01
N LEU A 356 -33.13 51.57 68.03
CA LEU A 356 -31.83 51.43 68.67
C LEU A 356 -30.73 52.24 67.96
N VAL A 357 -29.77 52.72 68.73
CA VAL A 357 -28.51 53.27 68.20
C VAL A 357 -27.44 52.19 68.37
N ILE A 358 -26.78 51.81 67.27
CA ILE A 358 -25.69 50.82 67.30
C ILE A 358 -24.40 51.42 66.72
N THR A 359 -23.28 50.88 67.17
CA THR A 359 -21.95 51.15 66.62
C THR A 359 -21.30 49.82 66.32
N LEU A 360 -20.68 49.69 65.15
CA LEU A 360 -19.93 48.50 64.78
C LEU A 360 -18.52 48.55 65.36
N GLU A 361 -17.97 47.39 65.70
CA GLU A 361 -16.56 47.23 66.05
C GLU A 361 -15.68 47.56 64.86
N PRO A 362 -14.63 48.39 65.03
CA PRO A 362 -13.77 48.80 63.93
C PRO A 362 -12.88 47.66 63.41
N LEU A 363 -12.88 47.49 62.10
CA LEU A 363 -12.08 46.51 61.36
C LEU A 363 -10.87 47.14 60.66
N GLY A 364 -10.81 48.47 60.51
CA GLY A 364 -9.79 49.15 59.71
C GLY A 364 -8.35 48.72 60.01
N GLU A 365 -7.94 48.79 61.28
CA GLU A 365 -6.58 48.38 61.68
C GLU A 365 -6.28 46.91 61.38
N LEU A 366 -7.26 46.03 61.61
CA LEU A 366 -7.12 44.59 61.35
C LEU A 366 -7.01 44.30 59.85
N CYS A 367 -7.82 44.97 59.04
CA CYS A 367 -7.78 44.87 57.59
C CYS A 367 -6.42 45.33 57.05
N SER A 368 -5.89 46.46 57.54
CA SER A 368 -4.56 46.96 57.16
C SER A 368 -3.44 46.00 57.57
N GLN A 369 -3.54 45.32 58.72
CA GLN A 369 -2.56 44.30 59.12
C GLN A 369 -2.55 43.09 58.17
N ILE A 370 -3.72 42.66 57.69
CA ILE A 370 -3.85 41.57 56.71
C ILE A 370 -3.28 42.00 55.35
N GLU A 371 -3.65 43.20 54.86
CA GLU A 371 -3.12 43.76 53.62
C GLU A 371 -1.58 43.87 53.66
N ALA A 372 -1.03 44.37 54.76
CA ALA A 372 0.42 44.51 54.95
C ALA A 372 1.13 43.15 54.92
N LEU A 373 0.52 42.11 55.50
CA LEU A 373 1.11 40.76 55.51
C LEU A 373 1.21 40.18 54.09
N VAL A 374 0.16 40.36 53.28
CA VAL A 374 0.14 39.95 51.87
C VAL A 374 1.18 40.75 51.06
N GLU A 375 1.30 42.05 51.30
CA GLU A 375 2.26 42.90 50.58
C GLU A 375 3.72 42.56 50.89
N VAL A 376 4.03 42.21 52.15
CA VAL A 376 5.36 41.70 52.53
C VAL A 376 5.68 40.40 51.79
N ALA A 377 4.72 39.47 51.73
CA ALA A 377 4.89 38.20 50.99
C ALA A 377 5.13 38.46 49.50
N ASN A 378 4.34 39.33 48.87
CA ASN A 378 4.49 39.69 47.46
C ASN A 378 5.81 40.40 47.17
N THR A 379 6.29 41.26 48.08
CA THR A 379 7.61 41.89 47.95
C THR A 379 8.73 40.85 47.92
N ASN A 380 8.69 39.85 48.79
CA ASN A 380 9.66 38.75 48.81
C ASN A 380 9.56 37.87 47.56
N ILE A 381 8.34 37.59 47.07
CA ILE A 381 8.11 36.86 45.81
C ILE A 381 8.73 37.62 44.64
N ARG A 382 8.52 38.94 44.54
CA ARG A 382 9.12 39.77 43.49
C ARG A 382 10.64 39.78 43.55
N GLN A 383 11.22 39.83 44.75
CA GLN A 383 12.68 39.75 44.92
C GLN A 383 13.23 38.39 44.49
N HIS A 384 12.59 37.29 44.90
CA HIS A 384 12.94 35.94 44.48
C HIS A 384 12.84 35.79 42.96
N ASN A 385 11.72 36.19 42.35
CA ASN A 385 11.52 36.09 40.91
C ASN A 385 12.53 36.92 40.11
N ARG A 386 12.94 38.11 40.58
CA ARG A 386 14.03 38.89 39.96
C ARG A 386 15.37 38.16 39.98
N MET A 387 15.69 37.47 41.08
CA MET A 387 16.91 36.64 41.16
C MET A 387 16.82 35.47 40.17
N VAL A 388 15.66 34.84 40.06
CA VAL A 388 15.40 33.76 39.07
C VAL A 388 15.52 34.28 37.65
N ASP A 389 15.00 35.48 37.35
CA ASP A 389 15.08 36.09 36.02
C ASP A 389 16.52 36.33 35.58
N ASN A 390 17.33 36.93 36.45
CA ASN A 390 18.75 37.13 36.16
C ASN A 390 19.47 35.79 35.93
N LEU A 391 19.16 34.76 36.73
CA LEU A 391 19.73 33.42 36.55
C LEU A 391 19.26 32.76 35.24
N ALA A 392 18.00 32.95 34.85
CA ALA A 392 17.42 32.39 33.62
C ALA A 392 18.02 33.06 32.38
N GLU A 393 18.19 34.38 32.41
CA GLU A 393 18.87 35.13 31.36
C GLU A 393 20.33 34.68 31.22
N GLU A 394 21.06 34.56 32.33
CA GLU A 394 22.44 34.05 32.35
C GLU A 394 22.53 32.59 31.85
N LYS A 395 21.57 31.72 32.19
CA LYS A 395 21.47 30.36 31.64
C LYS A 395 21.29 30.38 30.12
N GLN A 396 20.46 31.27 29.60
CA GLN A 396 20.21 31.40 28.17
C GLN A 396 21.45 31.92 27.43
N VAL A 397 22.09 32.96 27.97
CA VAL A 397 23.35 33.51 27.43
C VAL A 397 24.41 32.42 27.38
N LEU A 398 24.65 31.74 28.51
CA LEU A 398 25.63 30.67 28.60
C LEU A 398 25.30 29.50 27.65
N THR A 399 24.03 29.13 27.53
CA THR A 399 23.61 28.10 26.57
C THR A 399 23.98 28.47 25.14
N ASN A 400 23.70 29.72 24.73
CA ASN A 400 24.04 30.18 23.39
C ASN A 400 25.56 30.22 23.16
N GLU A 401 26.35 30.64 24.15
CA GLU A 401 27.82 30.65 24.07
C GLU A 401 28.41 29.23 24.02
N VAL A 402 27.82 28.26 24.74
CA VAL A 402 28.20 26.83 24.63
C VAL A 402 27.93 26.31 23.22
N TRP A 403 26.75 26.58 22.65
CA TRP A 403 26.45 26.19 21.27
C TRP A 403 27.36 26.89 20.25
N ARG A 404 27.73 28.15 20.50
CA ARG A 404 28.72 28.88 19.69
C ARG A 404 30.08 28.19 19.72
N TYR A 405 30.56 27.78 20.90
CA TYR A 405 31.79 27.02 21.03
C TYR A 405 31.74 25.70 20.26
N VAL A 406 30.63 24.95 20.37
CA VAL A 406 30.45 23.69 19.65
C VAL A 406 30.55 23.89 18.13
N LEU A 407 29.88 24.93 17.60
CA LEU A 407 29.90 25.23 16.17
C LEU A 407 31.30 25.59 15.68
N ASP A 408 31.97 26.55 16.34
CA ASP A 408 33.22 27.11 15.85
C ASP A 408 34.45 26.21 16.14
N GLN A 409 34.43 25.42 17.21
CA GLN A 409 35.62 24.68 17.68
C GLN A 409 35.52 23.16 17.54
N GLU A 410 34.32 22.58 17.52
CA GLU A 410 34.14 21.12 17.52
C GLU A 410 33.62 20.57 16.19
N ILE A 411 32.76 21.30 15.46
CA ILE A 411 32.11 20.76 14.24
C ILE A 411 32.24 21.61 12.97
N ASP A 412 32.91 22.77 12.99
CA ASP A 412 32.94 23.71 11.86
C ASP A 412 33.25 23.04 10.50
N VAL A 413 34.36 22.30 10.43
CA VAL A 413 34.79 21.62 9.20
C VAL A 413 33.81 20.52 8.77
N PRO A 414 33.43 19.54 9.63
CA PRO A 414 32.42 18.54 9.26
C PRO A 414 31.06 19.14 8.86
N LEU A 415 30.58 20.17 9.57
CA LEU A 415 29.33 20.87 9.27
C LEU A 415 29.36 21.54 7.90
N ALA A 416 30.44 22.26 7.56
CA ALA A 416 30.59 22.89 6.26
C ALA A 416 30.60 21.87 5.11
N LEU A 417 31.29 20.74 5.30
CA LEU A 417 31.31 19.64 4.33
C LEU A 417 29.94 18.99 4.17
N PHE A 418 29.24 18.74 5.28
CA PHE A 418 27.88 18.20 5.28
C PHE A 418 26.91 19.10 4.52
N LEU A 419 26.85 20.39 4.85
CA LEU A 419 25.96 21.35 4.21
C LEU A 419 26.21 21.43 2.70
N LYS A 420 27.48 21.48 2.28
CA LYS A 420 27.84 21.50 0.86
C LYS A 420 27.39 20.24 0.13
N LYS A 421 27.66 19.06 0.70
CA LYS A 421 27.24 17.77 0.10
C LYS A 421 25.71 17.64 0.07
N ARG A 422 25.03 18.05 1.14
CA ARG A 422 23.57 18.01 1.25
C ARG A 422 22.91 18.85 0.17
N VAL A 423 23.37 20.09 -0.04
CA VAL A 423 22.88 20.95 -1.12
C VAL A 423 23.12 20.30 -2.48
N GLY A 424 24.33 19.78 -2.74
CA GLY A 424 24.65 19.10 -4.01
C GLY A 424 23.74 17.90 -4.30
N LEU A 425 23.50 17.04 -3.30
CA LEU A 425 22.63 15.87 -3.44
C LEU A 425 21.17 16.25 -3.61
N THR A 426 20.67 17.21 -2.83
CA THR A 426 19.27 17.66 -2.90
C THR A 426 18.96 18.27 -4.26
N THR A 427 19.83 19.15 -4.77
CA THR A 427 19.71 19.73 -6.12
C THR A 427 19.80 18.66 -7.22
N ALA A 428 20.63 17.62 -7.05
CA ALA A 428 20.69 16.52 -8.02
C ALA A 428 19.39 15.70 -8.04
N ILE A 429 18.82 15.41 -6.87
CA ILE A 429 17.53 14.70 -6.71
C ILE A 429 16.40 15.50 -7.35
N GLU A 430 16.31 16.80 -7.08
CA GLU A 430 15.28 17.69 -7.67
C GLU A 430 15.38 17.72 -9.20
N ASN A 431 16.59 17.88 -9.75
CA ASN A 431 16.80 17.87 -11.20
C ASN A 431 16.45 16.53 -11.85
N LEU A 432 16.75 15.40 -11.20
CA LEU A 432 16.38 14.07 -11.69
C LEU A 432 14.86 13.88 -11.70
N ASN A 433 14.16 14.30 -10.63
CA ASN A 433 12.71 14.25 -10.56
C ASN A 433 12.06 15.09 -11.67
N ILE A 434 12.52 16.33 -11.87
CA ILE A 434 12.02 17.19 -12.96
C ILE A 434 12.22 16.53 -14.33
N GLN A 435 13.36 15.87 -14.57
CA GLN A 435 13.61 15.17 -15.83
C GLN A 435 12.69 13.96 -16.03
N ILE A 436 12.47 13.18 -14.96
CA ILE A 436 11.55 12.03 -14.97
C ILE A 436 10.14 12.49 -15.29
N ASP A 437 9.63 13.50 -14.57
CA ASP A 437 8.27 14.02 -14.75
C ASP A 437 8.04 14.54 -16.18
N ASN A 438 9.01 15.28 -16.72
CA ASN A 438 8.94 15.78 -18.10
C ASN A 438 8.91 14.64 -19.12
N LYS A 439 9.73 13.59 -18.95
CA LYS A 439 9.74 12.44 -19.86
C LYS A 439 8.48 11.59 -19.71
N GLU A 440 7.94 11.42 -18.51
CA GLU A 440 6.65 10.74 -18.30
C GLU A 440 5.48 11.52 -18.91
N ALA A 441 5.50 12.85 -18.84
CA ALA A 441 4.52 13.69 -19.55
C ALA A 441 4.59 13.49 -21.06
N ARG A 442 5.80 13.47 -21.64
CA ARG A 442 5.99 13.16 -23.08
C ARG A 442 5.53 11.74 -23.43
N ARG A 443 5.81 10.75 -22.59
CA ARG A 443 5.35 9.36 -22.76
C ARG A 443 3.83 9.29 -22.82
N ARG A 444 3.14 9.98 -21.89
CA ARG A 444 1.66 10.08 -21.89
C ARG A 444 1.12 10.76 -23.15
N ALA A 445 1.75 11.84 -23.61
CA ALA A 445 1.35 12.52 -24.84
C ALA A 445 1.50 11.62 -26.07
N LYS A 446 2.65 10.94 -26.22
CA LYS A 446 2.91 9.97 -27.30
C LYS A 446 1.94 8.80 -27.27
N GLN A 447 1.60 8.30 -26.09
CA GLN A 447 0.63 7.23 -25.94
C GLN A 447 -0.79 7.68 -26.34
N SER A 448 -1.14 8.95 -26.12
CA SER A 448 -2.39 9.54 -26.62
C SER A 448 -2.39 9.72 -28.14
N GLU A 449 -1.26 10.17 -28.71
CA GLU A 449 -1.08 10.30 -30.15
C GLU A 449 -1.28 8.96 -30.86
N ILE A 450 -0.66 7.89 -30.35
CA ILE A 450 -0.82 6.52 -30.87
C ILE A 450 -2.30 6.10 -30.85
N ARG A 451 -3.02 6.36 -29.74
CA ARG A 451 -4.44 5.99 -29.62
C ARG A 451 -5.32 6.72 -30.65
N GLU A 452 -5.06 8.00 -30.92
CA GLU A 452 -5.83 8.75 -31.92
C GLU A 452 -5.52 8.28 -33.35
N LEU A 453 -4.25 8.00 -33.66
CA LEU A 453 -3.86 7.43 -34.96
C LEU A 453 -4.50 6.05 -35.20
N GLU A 454 -4.57 5.21 -34.17
CA GLU A 454 -5.24 3.92 -34.23
C GLU A 454 -6.74 4.08 -34.49
N LYS A 455 -7.42 4.96 -33.76
CA LYS A 455 -8.86 5.18 -33.88
C LYS A 455 -9.29 5.55 -35.30
N VAL A 456 -8.51 6.34 -36.02
CA VAL A 456 -8.80 6.77 -37.40
C VAL A 456 -8.61 5.64 -38.42
N THR A 457 -7.75 4.67 -38.13
CA THR A 457 -7.27 3.67 -39.11
C THR A 457 -7.90 2.28 -38.91
N THR A 458 -8.61 2.09 -37.81
CA THR A 458 -9.22 0.80 -37.49
C THR A 458 -10.53 0.57 -38.24
N SER A 459 -10.67 -0.62 -38.83
CA SER A 459 -11.93 -1.09 -39.43
C SER A 459 -12.22 -2.52 -38.98
N ILE A 460 -13.51 -2.85 -38.97
CA ILE A 460 -14.04 -4.18 -38.62
C ILE A 460 -14.07 -5.09 -39.86
N GLN A 461 -14.04 -4.51 -41.07
CA GLN A 461 -14.17 -5.22 -42.35
C GLN A 461 -12.95 -6.09 -42.73
N PRO A 462 -11.69 -5.64 -42.55
CA PRO A 462 -10.51 -6.47 -42.92
C PRO A 462 -10.48 -7.81 -42.18
N THR A 463 -10.98 -7.86 -40.94
CA THR A 463 -11.13 -9.12 -40.21
C THR A 463 -12.15 -10.05 -40.87
N VAL A 464 -13.27 -9.51 -41.36
CA VAL A 464 -14.29 -10.31 -42.08
C VAL A 464 -13.70 -10.90 -43.35
N ASP A 465 -13.00 -10.08 -44.12
CA ASP A 465 -12.40 -10.49 -45.39
C ASP A 465 -11.29 -11.53 -45.15
N GLY A 466 -10.47 -11.34 -44.12
CA GLY A 466 -9.42 -12.28 -43.72
C GLY A 466 -9.97 -13.64 -43.26
N VAL A 467 -10.96 -13.64 -42.36
CA VAL A 467 -11.61 -14.89 -41.90
C VAL A 467 -12.26 -15.62 -43.08
N ASN A 468 -13.00 -14.90 -43.93
CA ASN A 468 -13.68 -15.50 -45.08
C ASN A 468 -12.72 -16.01 -46.16
N SER A 469 -11.59 -15.32 -46.38
CA SER A 469 -10.55 -15.78 -47.30
C SER A 469 -9.94 -17.11 -46.85
N ILE A 470 -9.69 -17.26 -45.54
CA ILE A 470 -9.21 -18.51 -44.95
C ILE A 470 -10.27 -19.60 -45.10
N LEU A 471 -11.53 -19.33 -44.72
CA LEU A 471 -12.64 -20.29 -44.86
C LEU A 471 -12.79 -20.79 -46.32
N GLN A 472 -12.76 -19.89 -47.29
CA GLN A 472 -12.88 -20.23 -48.72
C GLN A 472 -11.69 -21.03 -49.24
N SER A 473 -10.46 -20.65 -48.85
CA SER A 473 -9.22 -21.33 -49.26
C SER A 473 -9.19 -22.79 -48.82
N PHE A 474 -9.86 -23.10 -47.71
CA PHE A 474 -9.92 -24.44 -47.12
C PHE A 474 -11.25 -25.16 -47.34
N GLY A 475 -12.07 -24.70 -48.29
CA GLY A 475 -13.26 -25.42 -48.76
C GLY A 475 -14.55 -25.20 -47.95
N PHE A 476 -14.53 -24.36 -46.91
CA PHE A 476 -15.73 -23.97 -46.18
C PHE A 476 -16.52 -22.92 -46.98
N ARG A 477 -17.47 -23.39 -47.81
CA ARG A 477 -18.31 -22.55 -48.71
C ARG A 477 -19.78 -22.49 -48.31
N ASN A 478 -20.15 -23.17 -47.23
CA ASN A 478 -21.52 -23.34 -46.75
C ASN A 478 -21.91 -22.29 -45.68
N PHE A 479 -20.97 -21.50 -45.18
CA PHE A 479 -21.19 -20.37 -44.29
C PHE A 479 -20.07 -19.32 -44.44
N GLN A 480 -20.31 -18.10 -43.97
CA GLN A 480 -19.33 -17.02 -43.94
C GLN A 480 -19.56 -16.09 -42.73
N LEU A 481 -18.52 -15.37 -42.32
CA LEU A 481 -18.63 -14.28 -41.35
C LEU A 481 -19.16 -13.03 -42.07
N ALA A 482 -20.17 -12.37 -41.49
CA ALA A 482 -20.75 -11.14 -42.03
C ALA A 482 -20.89 -10.08 -40.93
N GLN A 483 -20.71 -8.82 -41.28
CA GLN A 483 -20.97 -7.71 -40.38
C GLN A 483 -22.48 -7.49 -40.23
N VAL A 484 -22.94 -7.30 -38.99
CA VAL A 484 -24.32 -6.89 -38.72
C VAL A 484 -24.49 -5.42 -39.12
N LYS A 485 -25.49 -5.11 -39.96
CA LYS A 485 -25.74 -3.75 -40.45
C LYS A 485 -25.83 -2.76 -39.29
N GLN A 486 -25.09 -1.65 -39.39
CA GLN A 486 -25.04 -0.56 -38.40
C GLN A 486 -24.62 -1.02 -36.99
N SER A 487 -23.96 -2.16 -36.88
CA SER A 487 -23.53 -2.75 -35.62
C SER A 487 -22.05 -3.09 -35.67
N ARG A 488 -21.40 -3.05 -34.49
CA ARG A 488 -19.98 -3.42 -34.29
C ARG A 488 -19.82 -4.91 -34.01
N PHE A 489 -20.72 -5.73 -34.54
CA PHE A 489 -20.77 -7.15 -34.25
C PHE A 489 -20.81 -7.95 -35.55
N TYR A 490 -20.27 -9.15 -35.50
CA TYR A 490 -20.35 -10.13 -36.58
C TYR A 490 -21.44 -11.17 -36.32
N LYS A 491 -21.93 -11.72 -37.42
CA LYS A 491 -22.84 -12.85 -37.46
C LYS A 491 -22.30 -13.88 -38.44
N ILE A 492 -22.47 -15.16 -38.13
CA ILE A 492 -22.16 -16.24 -39.07
C ILE A 492 -23.43 -16.52 -39.86
N VAL A 493 -23.34 -16.42 -41.19
CA VAL A 493 -24.50 -16.55 -42.08
C VAL A 493 -24.29 -17.67 -43.10
N ARG A 494 -25.38 -18.34 -43.46
CA ARG A 494 -25.42 -19.27 -44.60
C ARG A 494 -25.53 -18.50 -45.92
N ASN A 495 -25.40 -19.19 -47.04
CA ASN A 495 -25.47 -18.58 -48.39
C ASN A 495 -26.84 -17.95 -48.70
N ASP A 496 -27.91 -18.38 -48.02
CA ASP A 496 -29.26 -17.81 -48.09
C ASP A 496 -29.47 -16.62 -47.13
N GLY A 497 -28.46 -16.25 -46.35
CA GLY A 497 -28.51 -15.18 -45.34
C GLY A 497 -29.07 -15.59 -43.98
N SER A 498 -29.43 -16.87 -43.78
CA SER A 498 -29.91 -17.36 -42.48
C SER A 498 -28.78 -17.40 -41.45
N ASP A 499 -29.14 -17.38 -40.16
CA ASP A 499 -28.17 -17.59 -39.08
C ASP A 499 -27.61 -19.02 -39.12
N ALA A 500 -26.29 -19.16 -39.21
CA ALA A 500 -25.66 -20.48 -39.23
C ALA A 500 -25.33 -21.00 -37.82
N LYS A 501 -25.34 -20.13 -36.80
CA LYS A 501 -24.67 -20.37 -35.52
C LYS A 501 -25.08 -21.66 -34.79
N THR A 502 -26.36 -22.00 -34.80
CA THR A 502 -26.90 -23.22 -34.14
C THR A 502 -26.83 -24.47 -35.02
N THR A 503 -26.42 -24.33 -36.29
CA THR A 503 -26.40 -25.40 -37.30
C THR A 503 -24.99 -25.81 -37.71
N LEU A 504 -23.95 -25.19 -37.14
CA LEU A 504 -22.57 -25.57 -37.35
C LEU A 504 -22.27 -26.86 -36.60
N SER A 505 -21.45 -27.72 -37.22
CA SER A 505 -20.84 -28.84 -36.51
C SER A 505 -19.89 -28.33 -35.41
N GLU A 506 -19.57 -29.20 -34.46
CA GLU A 506 -18.61 -28.86 -33.39
C GLU A 506 -17.24 -28.44 -33.96
N GLY A 507 -16.75 -29.14 -34.98
CA GLY A 507 -15.50 -28.81 -35.67
C GLY A 507 -15.55 -27.47 -36.39
N GLU A 508 -16.61 -27.18 -37.15
CA GLU A 508 -16.79 -25.88 -37.81
C GLU A 508 -16.86 -24.72 -36.79
N ARG A 509 -17.58 -24.91 -35.69
CA ARG A 509 -17.68 -23.92 -34.61
C ARG A 509 -16.31 -23.65 -33.99
N ASN A 510 -15.58 -24.69 -33.61
CA ASN A 510 -14.25 -24.56 -33.01
C ASN A 510 -13.27 -23.91 -33.99
N PHE A 511 -13.37 -24.20 -35.29
CA PHE A 511 -12.50 -23.61 -36.30
C PHE A 511 -12.78 -22.11 -36.50
N VAL A 512 -14.05 -21.71 -36.60
CA VAL A 512 -14.41 -20.28 -36.67
C VAL A 512 -14.00 -19.55 -35.39
N ALA A 513 -14.13 -20.19 -34.22
CA ALA A 513 -13.66 -19.62 -32.96
C ALA A 513 -12.14 -19.41 -32.94
N PHE A 514 -11.39 -20.37 -33.48
CA PHE A 514 -9.94 -20.23 -33.65
C PHE A 514 -9.58 -19.10 -34.61
N LEU A 515 -10.24 -19.00 -35.78
CA LEU A 515 -9.98 -17.92 -36.74
C LEU A 515 -10.32 -16.55 -36.16
N TYR A 516 -11.44 -16.44 -35.44
CA TYR A 516 -11.82 -15.24 -34.71
C TYR A 516 -10.74 -14.87 -33.67
N PHE A 517 -10.27 -15.84 -32.88
CA PHE A 517 -9.17 -15.63 -31.94
C PHE A 517 -7.88 -15.20 -32.64
N TYR A 518 -7.51 -15.86 -33.73
CA TYR A 518 -6.30 -15.57 -34.51
C TYR A 518 -6.31 -14.13 -35.04
N HIS A 519 -7.44 -13.64 -35.56
CA HIS A 519 -7.57 -12.25 -35.97
C HIS A 519 -7.63 -11.27 -34.79
N LEU A 520 -8.16 -11.69 -33.64
CA LEU A 520 -8.08 -10.92 -32.40
C LEU A 520 -6.61 -10.74 -31.94
N LEU A 521 -5.71 -11.67 -32.25
CA LEU A 521 -4.27 -11.52 -32.00
C LEU A 521 -3.63 -10.43 -32.87
N LYS A 522 -4.20 -10.14 -34.04
CA LYS A 522 -3.76 -9.07 -34.95
C LYS A 522 -4.54 -7.76 -34.76
N GLY A 523 -5.58 -7.78 -33.93
CA GLY A 523 -6.52 -6.69 -33.73
C GLY A 523 -6.83 -6.39 -32.25
N SER A 524 -7.96 -5.71 -32.04
CA SER A 524 -8.53 -5.36 -30.74
C SER A 524 -10.06 -5.36 -30.78
N GLU A 525 -10.72 -5.61 -29.65
CA GLU A 525 -12.19 -5.41 -29.50
C GLU A 525 -12.56 -3.92 -29.35
N SER A 526 -11.59 -3.03 -29.15
CA SER A 526 -11.75 -1.58 -29.05
C SER A 526 -11.02 -0.82 -30.17
N GLU A 527 -11.61 0.30 -30.60
CA GLU A 527 -11.05 1.21 -31.62
C GLU A 527 -9.68 1.78 -31.26
N SER A 528 -9.35 1.86 -29.97
CA SER A 528 -8.15 2.52 -29.45
C SER A 528 -7.11 1.56 -28.84
N GLY A 529 -7.29 0.25 -29.04
CA GLY A 529 -6.61 -0.79 -28.24
C GLY A 529 -5.78 -1.79 -29.02
N MET A 530 -5.35 -1.44 -30.23
CA MET A 530 -4.84 -2.41 -31.20
C MET A 530 -3.46 -2.99 -30.88
N THR A 531 -2.65 -2.33 -30.05
CA THR A 531 -1.20 -2.59 -30.06
C THR A 531 -0.53 -2.65 -28.70
N THR A 532 -1.20 -3.19 -27.69
CA THR A 532 -0.55 -3.49 -26.41
C THR A 532 0.25 -4.78 -26.52
N ASP A 533 1.47 -4.77 -26.00
CA ASP A 533 2.28 -5.97 -25.85
C ASP A 533 1.54 -7.03 -25.03
N ARG A 534 1.58 -8.27 -25.51
CA ARG A 534 0.73 -9.34 -25.01
C ARG A 534 1.41 -10.71 -24.95
N VAL A 535 0.91 -11.53 -24.03
CA VAL A 535 1.24 -12.95 -23.88
C VAL A 535 0.06 -13.78 -24.36
N ILE A 536 0.32 -14.74 -25.23
CA ILE A 536 -0.71 -15.59 -25.84
C ILE A 536 -0.60 -17.01 -25.31
N VAL A 537 -1.75 -17.62 -25.02
CA VAL A 537 -1.83 -19.02 -24.62
C VAL A 537 -2.81 -19.73 -25.55
N PHE A 538 -2.36 -20.78 -26.22
CA PHE A 538 -3.20 -21.72 -26.96
C PHE A 538 -3.34 -23.00 -26.13
N ASP A 539 -4.53 -23.22 -25.58
CA ASP A 539 -4.85 -24.42 -24.81
C ASP A 539 -5.71 -25.37 -25.63
N ASP A 540 -5.06 -26.43 -26.09
CA ASP A 540 -5.58 -27.50 -26.92
C ASP A 540 -6.37 -27.00 -28.14
N PRO A 541 -5.70 -26.23 -29.02
CA PRO A 541 -6.38 -25.51 -30.10
C PRO A 541 -7.00 -26.40 -31.17
N VAL A 542 -6.72 -27.70 -31.15
CA VAL A 542 -7.13 -28.68 -32.18
C VAL A 542 -8.11 -29.76 -31.67
N SER A 543 -8.85 -29.47 -30.61
CA SER A 543 -9.88 -30.38 -30.10
C SER A 543 -11.04 -30.54 -31.10
N SER A 544 -11.39 -31.79 -31.41
CA SER A 544 -12.48 -32.16 -32.33
C SER A 544 -12.28 -31.73 -33.80
N PHE A 545 -11.03 -31.53 -34.24
CA PHE A 545 -10.69 -31.25 -35.65
C PHE A 545 -10.35 -32.51 -36.45
N ASP A 546 -10.66 -32.45 -37.75
CA ASP A 546 -10.14 -33.41 -38.72
C ASP A 546 -8.63 -33.15 -39.00
N SER A 547 -8.02 -34.03 -39.80
CA SER A 547 -6.60 -33.92 -40.15
C SER A 547 -6.27 -32.63 -40.87
N ASP A 548 -7.15 -32.13 -41.73
CA ASP A 548 -6.88 -31.00 -42.60
C ASP A 548 -6.90 -29.68 -41.80
N VAL A 549 -7.90 -29.52 -40.93
CA VAL A 549 -8.00 -28.37 -40.01
C VAL A 549 -6.82 -28.33 -39.04
N LEU A 550 -6.34 -29.48 -38.56
CA LEU A 550 -5.16 -29.55 -37.69
C LEU A 550 -3.91 -28.94 -38.36
N PHE A 551 -3.67 -29.24 -39.64
CA PHE A 551 -2.53 -28.68 -40.38
C PHE A 551 -2.65 -27.17 -40.57
N ILE A 552 -3.87 -26.69 -40.86
CA ILE A 552 -4.15 -25.26 -41.04
C ILE A 552 -3.86 -24.49 -39.74
N VAL A 553 -4.39 -24.96 -38.62
CA VAL A 553 -4.19 -24.35 -37.30
C VAL A 553 -2.71 -24.33 -36.91
N SER A 554 -2.00 -25.43 -37.18
CA SER A 554 -0.54 -25.51 -36.97
C SER A 554 0.21 -24.47 -37.81
N ALA A 555 -0.15 -24.32 -39.09
CA ALA A 555 0.49 -23.35 -39.98
C ALA A 555 0.24 -21.89 -39.52
N LEU A 556 -0.99 -21.56 -39.11
CA LEU A 556 -1.34 -20.23 -38.62
C LEU A 556 -0.57 -19.87 -37.34
N ILE A 557 -0.43 -20.81 -36.40
CA ILE A 557 0.35 -20.59 -35.18
C ILE A 557 1.84 -20.44 -35.49
N ARG A 558 2.41 -21.22 -36.42
CA ARG A 558 3.81 -21.05 -36.86
C ARG A 558 4.04 -19.69 -37.51
N GLY A 559 3.12 -19.24 -38.37
CA GLY A 559 3.19 -17.90 -38.97
C GLY A 559 3.21 -16.79 -37.91
N LEU A 560 2.38 -16.90 -36.87
CA LEU A 560 2.43 -15.98 -35.72
C LEU A 560 3.81 -15.99 -35.03
N MET A 561 4.41 -17.17 -34.84
CA MET A 561 5.73 -17.28 -34.23
C MET A 561 6.83 -16.67 -35.10
N GLU A 562 6.73 -16.79 -36.42
CA GLU A 562 7.64 -16.14 -37.39
C GLU A 562 7.51 -14.62 -37.36
N ASP A 563 6.29 -14.09 -37.33
CA ASP A 563 6.03 -12.66 -37.16
C ASP A 563 6.72 -12.13 -35.89
N MET A 564 6.67 -12.88 -34.78
CA MET A 564 7.40 -12.54 -33.55
C MET A 564 8.93 -12.55 -33.71
N ARG A 565 9.50 -13.50 -34.47
CA ARG A 565 10.95 -13.55 -34.74
C ARG A 565 11.41 -12.38 -35.59
N SER A 566 10.57 -11.94 -36.52
CA SER A 566 10.85 -10.80 -37.40
C SER A 566 10.72 -9.43 -36.71
N GLY A 567 10.18 -9.38 -35.48
CA GLY A 567 9.94 -8.14 -34.74
C GLY A 567 8.63 -7.42 -35.11
N ASN A 568 7.87 -7.95 -36.07
CA ASN A 568 6.62 -7.35 -36.57
C ASN A 568 5.37 -7.78 -35.79
N SER A 569 5.50 -8.14 -34.51
CA SER A 569 4.37 -8.61 -33.68
C SER A 569 4.36 -7.99 -32.28
N HIS A 570 3.15 -7.65 -31.82
CA HIS A 570 2.88 -7.24 -30.43
C HIS A 570 2.84 -8.43 -29.46
N VAL A 571 2.92 -9.66 -29.97
CA VAL A 571 3.04 -10.84 -29.12
C VAL A 571 4.49 -10.96 -28.66
N LYS A 572 4.71 -10.92 -27.35
CA LYS A 572 6.04 -11.05 -26.75
C LYS A 572 6.35 -12.47 -26.28
N GLN A 573 5.32 -13.28 -26.04
CA GLN A 573 5.45 -14.64 -25.55
C GLN A 573 4.25 -15.51 -25.94
N VAL A 574 4.50 -16.77 -26.28
CA VAL A 574 3.48 -17.76 -26.67
C VAL A 574 3.62 -19.03 -25.84
N PHE A 575 2.49 -19.54 -25.35
CA PHE A 575 2.34 -20.84 -24.74
C PHE A 575 1.45 -21.70 -25.65
N VAL A 576 1.89 -22.91 -25.97
CA VAL A 576 1.08 -23.90 -26.69
C VAL A 576 0.96 -25.14 -25.83
N LEU A 577 -0.24 -25.40 -25.35
CA LEU A 577 -0.58 -26.56 -24.54
C LEU A 577 -1.39 -27.53 -25.40
N THR A 578 -1.03 -28.81 -25.43
CA THR A 578 -1.79 -29.79 -26.21
C THR A 578 -1.62 -31.22 -25.69
N HIS A 579 -2.57 -32.07 -26.03
CA HIS A 579 -2.47 -33.53 -25.87
C HIS A 579 -2.26 -34.26 -27.22
N ASN A 580 -2.39 -33.54 -28.34
CA ASN A 580 -2.33 -34.12 -29.67
C ASN A 580 -0.88 -34.20 -30.16
N VAL A 581 -0.38 -35.42 -30.33
CA VAL A 581 0.99 -35.73 -30.74
C VAL A 581 1.32 -35.15 -32.12
N TYR A 582 0.40 -35.25 -33.08
CA TYR A 582 0.61 -34.75 -34.44
C TYR A 582 0.68 -33.22 -34.45
N PHE A 583 -0.26 -32.54 -33.81
CA PHE A 583 -0.26 -31.09 -33.70
C PHE A 583 0.98 -30.57 -32.97
N HIS A 584 1.36 -31.20 -31.85
CA HIS A 584 2.60 -30.84 -31.13
C HIS A 584 3.82 -30.95 -32.03
N ARG A 585 3.94 -32.03 -32.83
CA ARG A 585 5.04 -32.20 -33.77
C ARG A 585 5.04 -31.12 -34.85
N GLU A 586 3.89 -30.82 -35.43
CA GLU A 586 3.77 -29.81 -36.47
C GLU A 586 4.10 -28.41 -35.96
N VAL A 587 3.53 -27.98 -34.83
CA VAL A 587 3.76 -26.63 -34.29
C VAL A 587 5.19 -26.43 -33.77
N THR A 588 5.83 -27.50 -33.30
CA THR A 588 7.22 -27.47 -32.81
C THR A 588 8.25 -27.70 -33.91
N PHE A 589 7.84 -27.97 -35.16
CA PHE A 589 8.78 -28.23 -36.24
C PHE A 589 9.60 -26.97 -36.57
N ASN A 590 10.93 -27.09 -36.53
CA ASN A 590 11.85 -26.01 -36.92
C ASN A 590 13.15 -26.60 -37.45
N GLN A 591 13.49 -26.28 -38.70
CA GLN A 591 14.70 -26.77 -39.38
C GLN A 591 16.01 -26.29 -38.73
N ARG A 592 15.98 -25.19 -37.96
CA ARG A 592 17.16 -24.63 -37.28
C ARG A 592 17.48 -25.35 -35.97
N ARG A 593 16.65 -26.30 -35.53
CA ARG A 593 16.84 -26.99 -34.25
C ARG A 593 18.01 -27.99 -34.36
N PRO A 594 18.98 -27.96 -33.43
CA PRO A 594 20.03 -28.97 -33.39
C PRO A 594 19.46 -30.36 -33.06
N ASN A 595 20.05 -31.42 -33.63
CA ASN A 595 19.64 -32.80 -33.35
C ASN A 595 19.66 -33.08 -31.84
N GLY A 596 18.50 -33.44 -31.29
CA GLY A 596 18.37 -33.78 -29.86
C GLY A 596 18.49 -32.60 -28.88
N GLY A 597 18.26 -31.35 -29.33
CA GLY A 597 18.28 -30.16 -28.45
C GLY A 597 17.08 -29.24 -28.62
N LYS A 598 17.14 -28.05 -28.00
CA LYS A 598 16.16 -26.97 -28.13
C LYS A 598 16.83 -25.65 -28.52
N LEU A 599 16.08 -24.75 -29.15
CA LEU A 599 16.51 -23.37 -29.40
C LEU A 599 16.57 -22.57 -28.08
N ARG A 600 17.40 -21.52 -28.03
CA ARG A 600 17.51 -20.66 -26.83
C ARG A 600 16.21 -19.93 -26.47
N GLU A 601 15.36 -19.72 -27.47
CA GLU A 601 14.10 -18.99 -27.33
C GLU A 601 12.89 -19.90 -27.03
N GLU A 602 13.09 -21.21 -26.88
CA GLU A 602 12.00 -22.18 -26.66
C GLU A 602 12.18 -23.03 -25.38
N THR A 603 11.07 -23.47 -24.81
CA THR A 603 11.04 -24.46 -23.72
C THR A 603 10.06 -25.60 -24.01
N PHE A 604 10.38 -26.78 -23.50
CA PHE A 604 9.54 -27.97 -23.59
C PHE A 604 9.18 -28.46 -22.20
N TRP A 605 7.90 -28.74 -21.98
CA TRP A 605 7.37 -29.21 -20.71
C TRP A 605 6.42 -30.37 -20.91
N THR A 606 6.38 -31.28 -19.95
CA THR A 606 5.33 -32.31 -19.85
C THR A 606 4.54 -32.12 -18.56
N VAL A 607 3.22 -32.14 -18.65
CA VAL A 607 2.32 -32.16 -17.49
C VAL A 607 1.73 -33.55 -17.36
N ARG A 608 2.15 -34.27 -16.32
CA ARG A 608 1.72 -35.65 -16.04
C ARG A 608 0.71 -35.67 -14.90
N LYS A 609 -0.28 -36.56 -14.98
CA LYS A 609 -1.19 -36.84 -13.88
C LYS A 609 -0.65 -38.03 -13.10
N LEU A 610 -0.32 -37.83 -11.81
CA LEU A 610 0.04 -38.90 -10.87
C LEU A 610 -1.07 -39.09 -9.83
N GLU A 611 -0.99 -40.12 -9.00
CA GLU A 611 -1.98 -40.40 -7.94
C GLU A 611 -2.08 -39.27 -6.91
N VAL A 612 -0.95 -38.60 -6.61
CA VAL A 612 -0.84 -37.50 -5.64
C VAL A 612 -1.14 -36.12 -6.22
N GLY A 613 -1.42 -36.03 -7.53
CA GLY A 613 -1.68 -34.78 -8.25
C GLY A 613 -0.86 -34.66 -9.53
N SER A 614 -1.10 -33.58 -10.27
CA SER A 614 -0.38 -33.26 -11.49
C SER A 614 1.03 -32.74 -11.23
N THR A 615 2.01 -33.18 -12.01
CA THR A 615 3.42 -32.71 -11.96
C THR A 615 3.85 -32.07 -13.27
N CYS A 616 4.72 -31.05 -13.18
CA CYS A 616 5.30 -30.37 -14.35
C CYS A 616 6.79 -30.70 -14.48
N GLU A 617 7.18 -31.26 -15.62
CA GLU A 617 8.57 -31.66 -15.90
C GLU A 617 9.14 -30.83 -17.06
N SER A 618 10.35 -30.28 -16.89
CA SER A 618 11.08 -29.56 -17.94
C SER A 618 11.95 -30.51 -18.76
N HIS A 619 12.03 -30.29 -20.07
CA HIS A 619 12.87 -31.09 -20.98
C HIS A 619 13.91 -30.23 -21.71
N GLY A 620 15.08 -30.83 -21.94
CA GLY A 620 16.17 -30.24 -22.72
C GLY A 620 15.95 -30.30 -24.24
N ASP A 621 15.08 -31.18 -24.69
CA ASP A 621 14.69 -31.41 -26.07
C ASP A 621 13.17 -31.68 -26.18
N ASN A 622 12.65 -31.80 -27.41
CA ASN A 622 11.24 -32.11 -27.60
C ASN A 622 10.93 -33.54 -27.11
N PRO A 623 10.08 -33.72 -26.08
CA PRO A 623 9.82 -35.02 -25.47
C PRO A 623 8.99 -35.96 -26.35
N ILE A 624 8.32 -35.42 -27.37
CA ILE A 624 7.46 -36.19 -28.26
C ILE A 624 8.28 -36.71 -29.43
N LYS A 625 8.47 -38.03 -29.45
CA LYS A 625 9.22 -38.77 -30.48
C LYS A 625 8.27 -39.62 -31.32
N THR A 626 8.62 -39.83 -32.58
CA THR A 626 7.93 -40.76 -33.47
C THR A 626 8.14 -42.20 -33.00
N SER A 627 7.21 -43.10 -33.37
CA SER A 627 7.37 -44.53 -33.09
C SER A 627 8.68 -45.11 -33.65
N TYR A 628 9.16 -44.57 -34.77
CA TYR A 628 10.44 -44.96 -35.37
C TYR A 628 11.63 -44.48 -34.52
N GLU A 629 11.66 -43.23 -34.09
CA GLU A 629 12.69 -42.71 -33.18
C GLU A 629 12.71 -43.44 -31.83
N CYS A 630 11.55 -43.82 -31.30
CA CYS A 630 11.45 -44.63 -30.08
C CYS A 630 12.17 -45.98 -30.22
N LEU A 631 12.06 -46.64 -31.38
CA LEU A 631 12.78 -47.90 -31.64
C LEU A 631 14.30 -47.70 -31.62
N TRP A 632 14.79 -46.61 -32.22
CA TRP A 632 16.22 -46.29 -32.18
C TRP A 632 16.71 -45.91 -30.79
N MET A 633 15.91 -45.19 -29.99
CA MET A 633 16.24 -44.91 -28.59
C MET A 633 16.30 -46.18 -27.73
N GLU A 634 15.39 -47.13 -27.97
CA GLU A 634 15.42 -48.44 -27.31
C GLU A 634 16.68 -49.22 -27.69
N LEU A 635 17.08 -49.18 -28.97
CA LEU A 635 18.34 -49.77 -29.43
C LEU A 635 19.58 -49.11 -28.76
N LYS A 636 19.56 -47.78 -28.53
CA LYS A 636 20.65 -47.03 -27.87
C LYS A 636 20.80 -47.31 -26.39
N ARG A 637 19.69 -47.47 -25.66
CA ARG A 637 19.68 -47.60 -24.19
C ARG A 637 20.35 -48.88 -23.69
N GLY A 638 20.64 -49.82 -24.59
CA GLY A 638 21.14 -51.15 -24.25
C GLY A 638 20.00 -52.08 -23.79
N PRO A 639 20.18 -53.41 -23.92
CA PRO A 639 19.07 -54.35 -23.88
C PRO A 639 18.45 -54.53 -22.50
N VAL A 640 17.11 -54.37 -22.43
CA VAL A 640 16.25 -55.01 -21.43
C VAL A 640 15.69 -56.28 -22.09
N GLY A 641 16.48 -57.36 -22.11
CA GLY A 641 16.09 -58.68 -22.64
C GLY A 641 16.30 -58.91 -24.16
N SER A 642 16.60 -60.16 -24.54
CA SER A 642 16.89 -60.60 -25.93
C SER A 642 15.68 -60.55 -26.88
N ILE A 643 14.45 -60.64 -26.35
CA ILE A 643 13.21 -60.61 -27.14
C ILE A 643 12.90 -59.18 -27.61
N THR A 644 13.10 -58.20 -26.73
CA THR A 644 12.83 -56.79 -27.01
C THR A 644 13.73 -56.29 -28.14
N ILE A 645 15.03 -56.61 -28.10
CA ILE A 645 15.99 -56.17 -29.12
C ILE A 645 15.72 -56.78 -30.50
N GLN A 646 15.28 -58.05 -30.56
CA GLN A 646 14.86 -58.71 -31.81
C GLN A 646 13.71 -57.95 -32.48
N ASN A 647 12.66 -57.62 -31.71
CA ASN A 647 11.50 -56.90 -32.22
C ASN A 647 11.86 -55.46 -32.64
N THR A 648 12.70 -54.77 -31.86
CA THR A 648 13.17 -53.41 -32.17
C THR A 648 13.95 -53.38 -33.48
N MET A 649 14.95 -54.25 -33.66
CA MET A 649 15.73 -54.33 -34.90
C MET A 649 14.88 -54.72 -36.11
N ARG A 650 13.95 -55.68 -35.96
CA ARG A 650 13.00 -56.05 -37.02
C ARG A 650 12.22 -54.83 -37.50
N ARG A 651 11.55 -54.12 -36.57
CA ARG A 651 10.70 -52.96 -36.92
C ARG A 651 11.49 -51.81 -37.53
N ILE A 652 12.76 -51.63 -37.16
CA ILE A 652 13.64 -50.64 -37.78
C ILE A 652 13.98 -51.05 -39.23
N LEU A 653 14.43 -52.29 -39.45
CA LEU A 653 14.81 -52.77 -40.78
C LEU A 653 13.60 -52.82 -41.73
N GLU A 654 12.47 -53.37 -41.27
CA GLU A 654 11.24 -53.44 -42.08
C GLU A 654 10.68 -52.04 -42.34
N GLY A 655 10.64 -51.18 -41.33
CA GLY A 655 10.13 -49.81 -41.49
C GLY A 655 10.96 -48.99 -42.48
N TYR A 656 12.28 -49.12 -42.44
CA TYR A 656 13.17 -48.33 -43.29
C TYR A 656 13.38 -48.95 -44.67
N PHE A 657 13.80 -50.21 -44.75
CA PHE A 657 14.16 -50.83 -46.03
C PHE A 657 12.95 -51.40 -46.78
N THR A 658 11.99 -52.02 -46.08
CA THR A 658 10.87 -52.69 -46.75
C THR A 658 9.71 -51.74 -47.02
N VAL A 659 9.24 -51.00 -46.00
CA VAL A 659 8.06 -50.12 -46.12
C VAL A 659 8.39 -48.82 -46.85
N LEU A 660 9.50 -48.16 -46.50
CA LEU A 660 9.90 -46.90 -47.12
C LEU A 660 10.83 -47.09 -48.33
N GLY A 661 11.79 -48.02 -48.25
CA GLY A 661 12.81 -48.25 -49.26
C GLY A 661 12.45 -49.25 -50.37
N ASN A 662 11.35 -49.99 -50.23
CA ASN A 662 10.92 -51.06 -51.15
C ASN A 662 12.01 -52.09 -51.51
N LEU A 663 12.93 -52.35 -50.58
CA LEU A 663 14.02 -53.32 -50.68
C LEU A 663 13.64 -54.60 -49.91
N ASP A 664 13.77 -55.73 -50.59
CA ASP A 664 13.56 -57.05 -49.99
C ASP A 664 14.80 -57.53 -49.24
N ARG A 665 14.60 -58.42 -48.28
CA ARG A 665 15.62 -58.99 -47.38
C ARG A 665 16.71 -59.70 -48.17
N ASP A 666 16.35 -60.40 -49.23
CA ASP A 666 17.31 -61.10 -50.10
C ASP A 666 18.24 -60.11 -50.81
N ALA A 667 17.70 -58.99 -51.30
CA ALA A 667 18.49 -57.92 -51.91
C ALA A 667 19.45 -57.28 -50.91
N ILE A 668 19.05 -57.11 -49.64
CA ILE A 668 19.94 -56.63 -48.58
C ILE A 668 21.08 -57.63 -48.32
N CYS A 669 20.77 -58.93 -48.29
CA CYS A 669 21.77 -59.99 -48.07
C CYS A 669 22.77 -60.12 -49.24
N GLU A 670 22.40 -59.74 -50.47
CA GLU A 670 23.31 -59.75 -51.62
C GLU A 670 24.46 -58.73 -51.52
N HIS A 671 24.34 -57.72 -50.67
CA HIS A 671 25.40 -56.73 -50.41
C HIS A 671 26.51 -57.25 -49.48
N PHE A 672 26.44 -58.51 -49.06
CA PHE A 672 27.42 -59.17 -48.20
C PHE A 672 28.08 -60.37 -48.91
N GLU A 673 29.35 -60.63 -48.60
CA GLU A 673 30.11 -61.76 -49.16
C GLU A 673 30.63 -62.71 -48.08
N GLY A 674 30.81 -64.00 -48.42
CA GLY A 674 31.42 -65.00 -47.55
C GLY A 674 30.69 -65.20 -46.21
N ARG A 675 31.45 -65.22 -45.11
CA ARG A 675 30.94 -65.46 -43.74
C ARG A 675 29.94 -64.39 -43.28
N GLU A 676 30.09 -63.14 -43.70
CA GLU A 676 29.21 -62.03 -43.29
C GLU A 676 27.80 -62.18 -43.90
N LYS A 677 27.69 -62.72 -45.12
CA LYS A 677 26.39 -63.00 -45.78
C LYS A 677 25.56 -64.00 -44.97
N LEU A 678 26.19 -65.06 -44.49
CA LEU A 678 25.55 -66.09 -43.66
C LEU A 678 25.07 -65.51 -42.32
N VAL A 679 25.84 -64.61 -41.70
CA VAL A 679 25.46 -63.94 -40.44
C VAL A 679 24.34 -62.90 -40.65
N CYS A 680 24.30 -62.22 -41.81
CA CYS A 680 23.19 -61.34 -42.19
C CYS A 680 21.88 -62.10 -42.40
N GLN A 681 21.93 -63.24 -43.10
CA GLN A 681 20.79 -64.15 -43.23
C GLN A 681 20.32 -64.72 -41.88
N SER A 682 21.27 -65.05 -40.98
CA SER A 682 20.94 -65.51 -39.63
C SER A 682 20.36 -64.39 -38.77
N LEU A 683 20.80 -63.13 -38.93
CA LEU A 683 20.20 -61.95 -38.28
C LEU A 683 18.74 -61.79 -38.66
N PHE A 684 18.42 -61.80 -39.97
CA PHE A 684 17.03 -61.71 -40.42
C PHE A 684 16.18 -62.87 -39.89
N SER A 685 16.71 -64.09 -39.88
CA SER A 685 16.01 -65.24 -39.30
C SER A 685 15.76 -65.07 -37.78
N TRP A 686 16.75 -64.56 -37.06
CA TRP A 686 16.70 -64.35 -35.61
C TRP A 686 15.74 -63.22 -35.18
N VAL A 687 15.75 -62.08 -35.88
CA VAL A 687 14.81 -60.98 -35.58
C VAL A 687 13.36 -61.33 -35.94
N ASN A 688 13.15 -62.21 -36.91
CA ASN A 688 11.83 -62.76 -37.22
C ASN A 688 11.37 -63.81 -36.21
N ALA A 689 12.27 -64.67 -35.72
CA ALA A 689 11.93 -65.67 -34.69
C ALA A 689 11.42 -65.01 -33.41
N GLY A 690 12.03 -63.90 -32.98
CA GLY A 690 11.61 -63.12 -31.80
C GLY A 690 10.21 -62.52 -31.85
N SER A 691 9.58 -62.49 -33.02
CA SER A 691 8.25 -61.88 -33.23
C SER A 691 7.08 -62.87 -33.26
N HIS A 692 7.37 -64.18 -33.31
CA HIS A 692 6.35 -65.24 -33.44
C HIS A 692 6.28 -66.21 -32.24
N ILE A 693 7.10 -66.04 -31.21
CA ILE A 693 7.17 -66.98 -30.08
C ILE A 693 6.38 -66.43 -28.90
N THR A 694 5.09 -66.76 -28.84
CA THR A 694 4.25 -66.66 -27.62
C THR A 694 4.01 -68.02 -26.96
N GLY A 695 4.78 -69.07 -27.29
CA GLY A 695 4.65 -70.38 -26.65
C GLY A 695 5.82 -71.32 -26.97
N ASP A 696 6.40 -71.86 -25.90
CA ASP A 696 7.28 -73.02 -25.71
C ASP A 696 8.56 -73.26 -26.56
N ASP A 697 9.65 -73.42 -25.80
CA ASP A 697 10.87 -74.21 -26.00
C ASP A 697 11.61 -74.14 -27.35
N ILE A 698 12.44 -73.10 -27.49
CA ILE A 698 13.82 -73.29 -27.94
C ILE A 698 14.74 -72.53 -26.97
N PHE A 699 15.43 -73.26 -26.09
CA PHE A 699 16.57 -72.75 -25.32
C PHE A 699 17.72 -72.44 -26.29
N VAL A 700 17.66 -71.32 -27.00
CA VAL A 700 18.88 -70.67 -27.48
C VAL A 700 19.43 -69.94 -26.27
N SER A 701 20.53 -70.46 -25.70
CA SER A 701 21.37 -69.67 -24.80
C SER A 701 21.84 -68.45 -25.59
N VAL A 702 21.16 -67.33 -25.41
CA VAL A 702 21.57 -66.07 -26.02
C VAL A 702 22.77 -65.57 -25.22
N ASP A 703 23.96 -66.03 -25.61
CA ASP A 703 25.20 -65.49 -25.08
C ASP A 703 25.34 -64.02 -25.52
N GLY A 704 25.77 -63.14 -24.62
CA GLY A 704 25.94 -61.70 -24.92
C GLY A 704 26.80 -61.43 -26.15
N THR A 705 27.75 -62.32 -26.45
CA THR A 705 28.60 -62.31 -27.65
C THR A 705 27.81 -62.47 -28.96
N SER A 706 26.69 -63.18 -28.96
CA SER A 706 25.82 -63.33 -30.14
C SER A 706 25.02 -62.06 -30.44
N VAL A 707 24.58 -61.35 -29.40
CA VAL A 707 23.85 -60.08 -29.54
C VAL A 707 24.76 -58.97 -30.08
N GLU A 708 26.00 -58.89 -29.59
CA GLU A 708 27.00 -57.96 -30.11
C GLU A 708 27.33 -58.21 -31.59
N THR A 709 27.45 -59.49 -31.97
CA THR A 709 27.66 -59.88 -33.38
C THR A 709 26.48 -59.43 -34.25
N TYR A 710 25.25 -59.60 -33.78
CA TYR A 710 24.05 -59.18 -34.48
C TYR A 710 23.89 -57.66 -34.57
N LEU A 711 24.24 -56.91 -33.53
CA LEU A 711 24.27 -55.44 -33.57
C LEU A 711 25.33 -54.91 -34.53
N SER A 712 26.49 -55.58 -34.61
CA SER A 712 27.54 -55.26 -35.59
C SER A 712 27.02 -55.47 -37.02
N VAL A 713 26.40 -56.62 -37.31
CA VAL A 713 25.83 -56.90 -38.63
C VAL A 713 24.65 -55.97 -38.96
N PHE A 714 23.81 -55.63 -37.97
CA PHE A 714 22.75 -54.64 -38.11
C PHE A 714 23.32 -53.27 -38.55
N LYS A 715 24.42 -52.80 -37.95
CA LYS A 715 25.14 -51.59 -38.41
C LYS A 715 25.67 -51.76 -39.84
N GLN A 716 26.27 -52.91 -40.15
CA GLN A 716 26.82 -53.19 -41.48
C GLN A 716 25.75 -53.20 -42.57
N ILE A 717 24.50 -53.58 -42.27
CA ILE A 717 23.39 -53.50 -43.24
C ILE A 717 23.24 -52.07 -43.76
N PHE A 718 23.22 -51.07 -42.89
CA PHE A 718 23.12 -49.67 -43.29
C PHE A 718 24.36 -49.19 -44.07
N ILE A 719 25.56 -49.60 -43.67
CA ILE A 719 26.81 -49.19 -44.35
C ILE A 719 26.89 -49.78 -45.77
N ARG A 720 26.68 -51.10 -45.90
CA ARG A 720 26.81 -51.84 -47.17
C ARG A 720 25.72 -51.49 -48.19
N THR A 721 24.56 -51.05 -47.72
CA THR A 721 23.46 -50.54 -48.56
C THR A 721 23.56 -49.04 -48.85
N GLN A 722 24.68 -48.38 -48.52
CA GLN A 722 24.91 -46.94 -48.73
C GLN A 722 23.99 -46.00 -47.91
N HIS A 723 23.40 -46.49 -46.83
CA HIS A 723 22.56 -45.73 -45.90
C HIS A 723 23.23 -45.52 -44.52
N GLY A 724 24.57 -45.58 -44.45
CA GLY A 724 25.34 -45.43 -43.20
C GLY A 724 25.09 -44.10 -42.49
N ALA A 725 24.92 -43.00 -43.24
CA ALA A 725 24.61 -41.68 -42.68
C ALA A 725 23.30 -41.66 -41.87
N HIS A 726 22.29 -42.45 -42.27
CA HIS A 726 21.04 -42.58 -41.52
C HIS A 726 21.27 -43.31 -40.19
N TYR A 727 22.07 -44.39 -40.19
CA TYR A 727 22.43 -45.10 -38.98
C TYR A 727 23.18 -44.18 -37.99
N GLU A 728 24.16 -43.42 -38.47
CA GLU A 728 24.94 -42.48 -37.65
C GLU A 728 24.07 -41.35 -37.08
N MET A 729 23.21 -40.75 -37.92
CA MET A 729 22.22 -39.75 -37.50
C MET A 729 21.30 -40.31 -36.41
N MET A 730 20.78 -41.53 -36.60
CA MET A 730 19.87 -42.14 -35.64
C MET A 730 20.58 -42.61 -34.39
N MET A 731 21.85 -43.02 -34.45
CA MET A 731 22.67 -43.42 -33.30
C MET A 731 23.25 -42.23 -32.52
N GLY A 732 23.30 -41.04 -33.12
CA GLY A 732 23.86 -39.83 -32.51
C GLY A 732 25.38 -39.72 -32.67
N ASP A 733 25.97 -40.57 -33.51
CA ASP A 733 27.40 -40.60 -33.83
C ASP A 733 27.71 -39.71 -35.04
N THR A 734 27.24 -38.45 -35.04
CA THR A 734 27.81 -37.48 -35.98
C THR A 734 29.09 -36.95 -35.36
N ALA A 735 30.22 -37.51 -35.82
CA ALA A 735 31.52 -36.90 -35.64
C ALA A 735 31.40 -35.42 -36.02
N SER A 736 31.80 -34.55 -35.10
CA SER A 736 32.08 -33.16 -35.38
C SER A 736 33.20 -33.10 -36.41
N GLU A 737 32.85 -33.14 -37.70
CA GLU A 737 33.77 -32.81 -38.76
C GLU A 737 34.11 -31.33 -38.62
N GLY A 738 35.29 -31.10 -38.05
CA GLY A 738 35.89 -29.79 -37.96
C GLY A 738 36.13 -29.21 -39.33
N THR A 739 36.09 -27.89 -39.39
CA THR A 739 36.86 -27.12 -40.36
C THR A 739 37.29 -25.81 -39.68
N PRO A 740 38.44 -25.25 -40.07
CA PRO A 740 39.24 -24.31 -39.27
C PRO A 740 38.61 -22.92 -39.07
#